data_AF-A0A8J2JWG5-F1
#
_entry.id   AF-A0A8J2JWG5-F1
#
_cell.length_a   1.000
_cell.length_b   1.000
_cell.length_c   1.000
_cell.angle_alpha   90.00
_cell.angle_beta   90.00
_cell.angle_gamma   90.00
#
_symmetry.space_group_name_H-M   'P 1'
#
loop_
_entity.id
_entity.type
_entity.pdbx_description
1 polymer ?
#
loop_
_entity_poly.entity_id
_entity_poly.type
_entity_poly.pdbx_seq_one_letter_code
_entity_poly.pdbx_strand_id
1 'polypeptide(L)'
;MNETETGNAMLDYENQLFLDIIHENELFVFAKGVLTELVLKNVFEAYTTETSLVFVLGASKGEEAYFREKLNNEKVYTITSEEYLSNTRKVMYGNGGLFFITARILVMDLLKEIFPIDKVTGIILLKAHNIAENSQEAFILRLYRTKNKEGFIKAFSQTPTSFLLGFAKLNRVMRSSFLANVSLWPRFHAVVKQSLNLPGDDSLTHVVEIQLNLTEEMREIQTNLLDLVSWSVSELKRLVPALNDDEINAETALTHGFQKIIGAHMDAEWNTINNKAKELLNDLKVFRILLTYLTKFDCVSFYSALCNYTSSDMVFKSSWIVSTSAEKVIVASRGRILKQPKKTPNEQASGAGSKKATFKPEVHPKWLAVSEILNDTFKQSEKRVAEIATEEMSDDDSSCGLAMKSPDLKTLIFVEDSRTCSVLKDYLTDGSLEVMGKLVHNSDKIKIDLPPDLIAKLNSKRKADSEPSAKRIKISNNKDNSEGVSEAGPSNDGCSKDKDVQITLTQIRRKYETVEVFPSPVMIRPYNNPNEEDAFSVNETLLSLKPDVIVIFDPELELVRQIEIHRARMAPQQNIRVYFLVFRNSVEEQIYLTSIQREKLAFEKLIEEKASMVVPNEREAKDELNQDLWRDPSKASDAIISAQSHRNMEQTTEGREIILVDIREFRSELPSLLHKRGIDLEPLTLDVGDYILTPDICVERKSISDLIGSLNCGRLYKQAEAMGRHYKKPILLIEHEQKAQLSTRFGKNDLTQVMPKLQVLTMNFPNLRLIWSPGSHYTSEVFQELKKGKDQPSPEEAMAIQKESVGEHISTKYNPIPHSFLSKMPGIDSRNVYSILNRCESLHELANLTEKDLEETLENSHTAAVLYAGLHSETLTSDAQAATSSKLKSVKALMSKQKKPFFRVRVLKNRLSFTPNHNLRH
;
A
#
# COMPACT_ATOMS: atom_id res chain seq x y z
N MET A 1 -13.40 -20.21 -38.68
CA MET A 1 -12.00 -20.66 -38.75
C MET A 1 -11.11 -19.42 -38.89
N ASN A 2 -10.64 -18.90 -37.76
CA ASN A 2 -9.48 -18.02 -37.62
C ASN A 2 -8.88 -18.38 -36.27
N GLU A 3 -8.06 -19.45 -36.26
CA GLU A 3 -7.50 -20.10 -35.07
C GLU A 3 -6.25 -19.38 -34.52
N THR A 4 -6.13 -18.06 -34.68
CA THR A 4 -4.92 -17.31 -34.30
C THR A 4 -5.01 -16.51 -33.01
N GLU A 5 -6.14 -16.50 -32.28
CA GLU A 5 -6.29 -15.75 -31.01
C GLU A 5 -6.92 -16.57 -29.85
N THR A 6 -6.54 -17.84 -29.70
CA THR A 6 -7.03 -18.69 -28.60
C THR A 6 -6.63 -18.21 -27.18
N GLY A 7 -5.68 -17.28 -27.07
CA GLY A 7 -5.27 -16.68 -25.78
C GLY A 7 -6.30 -15.74 -25.15
N ASN A 8 -7.26 -15.25 -25.94
CA ASN A 8 -8.31 -14.32 -25.52
C ASN A 8 -9.70 -14.97 -25.42
N ALA A 9 -9.80 -16.29 -25.54
CA ALA A 9 -11.08 -16.98 -25.36
C ALA A 9 -11.47 -16.98 -23.87
N MET A 10 -12.68 -16.52 -23.58
CA MET A 10 -13.28 -16.60 -22.24
C MET A 10 -13.63 -18.06 -21.91
N LEU A 11 -13.30 -18.48 -20.69
CA LEU A 11 -13.73 -19.76 -20.13
C LEU A 11 -15.25 -19.79 -19.92
N ASP A 12 -15.84 -20.97 -19.75
CA ASP A 12 -17.29 -21.13 -19.60
C ASP A 12 -17.86 -20.31 -18.44
N TYR A 13 -17.18 -20.30 -17.28
CA TYR A 13 -17.59 -19.45 -16.16
C TYR A 13 -17.41 -17.96 -16.44
N GLU A 14 -16.41 -17.56 -17.24
CA GLU A 14 -16.18 -16.17 -17.62
C GLU A 14 -17.28 -15.69 -18.57
N ASN A 15 -17.75 -16.55 -19.48
CA ASN A 15 -18.88 -16.28 -20.37
C ASN A 15 -20.18 -16.08 -19.59
N GLN A 16 -20.49 -17.00 -18.65
CA GLN A 16 -21.67 -16.84 -17.80
C GLN A 16 -21.57 -15.55 -16.97
N LEU A 17 -20.42 -15.32 -16.34
CA LEU A 17 -20.21 -14.11 -15.55
C LEU A 17 -20.38 -12.84 -16.39
N PHE A 18 -19.87 -12.82 -17.62
CA PHE A 18 -20.04 -11.69 -18.53
C PHE A 18 -21.52 -11.41 -18.82
N LEU A 19 -22.31 -12.46 -19.10
CA LEU A 19 -23.75 -12.33 -19.35
C LEU A 19 -24.50 -11.81 -18.11
N ASP A 20 -24.21 -12.38 -16.94
CA ASP A 20 -24.82 -11.96 -15.67
C ASP A 20 -24.50 -10.48 -15.38
N ILE A 21 -23.24 -10.05 -15.60
CA ILE A 21 -22.83 -8.65 -15.44
C ILE A 21 -23.57 -7.73 -16.39
N ILE A 22 -23.81 -8.09 -17.64
CA ILE A 22 -24.50 -7.23 -18.60
C ILE A 22 -25.98 -7.09 -18.23
N HIS A 23 -26.66 -8.21 -17.95
CA HIS A 23 -28.11 -8.24 -17.73
C HIS A 23 -28.54 -7.70 -16.36
N GLU A 24 -27.78 -8.00 -15.29
CA GLU A 24 -28.21 -7.72 -13.93
C GLU A 24 -27.51 -6.50 -13.32
N ASN A 25 -28.25 -5.72 -12.53
CA ASN A 25 -27.74 -4.54 -11.82
C ASN A 25 -27.53 -4.89 -10.35
N GLU A 26 -26.39 -5.53 -10.08
CA GLU A 26 -26.11 -6.11 -8.76
C GLU A 26 -24.75 -5.69 -8.20
N LEU A 27 -24.57 -5.98 -6.91
CA LEU A 27 -23.27 -6.01 -6.28
C LEU A 27 -22.64 -7.38 -6.50
N PHE A 28 -21.58 -7.45 -7.30
CA PHE A 28 -20.82 -8.66 -7.52
C PHE A 28 -19.63 -8.74 -6.54
N VAL A 29 -19.62 -9.80 -5.73
CA VAL A 29 -18.53 -10.10 -4.79
C VAL A 29 -17.79 -11.35 -5.23
N PHE A 30 -16.54 -11.17 -5.64
CA PHE A 30 -15.68 -12.23 -6.17
C PHE A 30 -14.66 -12.69 -5.13
N ALA A 31 -14.30 -13.97 -5.19
CA ALA A 31 -13.06 -14.42 -4.57
C ALA A 31 -11.88 -13.77 -5.31
N LYS A 32 -10.78 -13.52 -4.58
CA LYS A 32 -9.58 -12.91 -5.19
C LYS A 32 -9.14 -13.69 -6.41
N GLY A 33 -8.82 -13.02 -7.52
CA GLY A 33 -8.37 -13.66 -8.75
C GLY A 33 -9.43 -14.38 -9.59
N VAL A 34 -10.71 -14.43 -9.20
CA VAL A 34 -11.79 -15.03 -10.03
C VAL A 34 -12.28 -14.06 -11.11
N LEU A 35 -12.44 -12.79 -10.76
CA LEU A 35 -12.75 -11.74 -11.73
C LEU A 35 -11.49 -11.45 -12.55
N THR A 36 -11.50 -11.88 -13.80
CA THR A 36 -10.39 -11.71 -14.75
C THR A 36 -10.48 -10.37 -15.45
N GLU A 37 -9.31 -9.77 -15.77
CA GLU A 37 -9.21 -8.55 -16.57
C GLU A 37 -9.94 -8.63 -17.92
N LEU A 38 -10.00 -9.83 -18.52
CA LEU A 38 -10.68 -10.10 -19.79
C LEU A 38 -12.20 -9.86 -19.70
N VAL A 39 -12.81 -10.29 -18.59
CA VAL A 39 -14.25 -10.07 -18.35
C VAL A 39 -14.52 -8.57 -18.23
N LEU A 40 -13.72 -7.85 -17.44
CA LEU A 40 -13.86 -6.39 -17.30
C LEU A 40 -13.61 -5.66 -18.61
N LYS A 41 -12.61 -6.07 -19.39
CA LYS A 41 -12.33 -5.52 -20.73
C LYS A 41 -13.57 -5.67 -21.62
N ASN A 42 -14.14 -6.86 -21.72
CA ASN A 42 -15.30 -7.11 -22.58
C ASN A 42 -16.54 -6.35 -22.09
N VAL A 43 -16.71 -6.19 -20.77
CA VAL A 43 -17.77 -5.35 -20.19
C VAL A 43 -17.57 -3.88 -20.58
N PHE A 44 -16.36 -3.36 -20.47
CA PHE A 44 -16.04 -1.99 -20.86
C PHE A 44 -16.20 -1.75 -22.36
N GLU A 45 -15.79 -2.72 -23.18
CA GLU A 45 -15.96 -2.69 -24.63
C GLU A 45 -17.43 -2.60 -25.03
N ALA A 46 -18.31 -3.35 -24.35
CA ALA A 46 -19.76 -3.28 -24.57
C ALA A 46 -20.37 -1.89 -24.29
N TYR A 47 -19.76 -1.10 -23.40
CA TYR A 47 -20.19 0.26 -23.05
C TYR A 47 -19.37 1.37 -23.74
N THR A 48 -18.47 1.03 -24.66
CA THR A 48 -17.68 2.01 -25.41
C THR A 48 -18.40 2.41 -26.70
N THR A 49 -19.65 2.88 -26.57
CA THR A 49 -20.44 3.38 -27.72
C THR A 49 -20.59 4.90 -27.66
N GLU A 50 -20.82 5.52 -28.82
CA GLU A 50 -21.05 6.97 -28.98
C GLU A 50 -22.31 7.44 -28.23
N THR A 51 -23.30 6.55 -28.11
CA THR A 51 -24.60 6.83 -27.50
C THR A 51 -24.61 6.59 -26.00
N SER A 52 -23.64 5.86 -25.47
CA SER A 52 -23.58 5.51 -24.05
C SER A 52 -22.62 6.42 -23.30
N LEU A 53 -23.05 6.99 -22.18
CA LEU A 53 -22.19 7.72 -21.26
C LEU A 53 -22.08 6.93 -19.96
N VAL A 54 -20.92 6.32 -19.72
CA VAL A 54 -20.68 5.46 -18.54
C VAL A 54 -19.46 5.94 -17.76
N PHE A 55 -19.62 6.09 -16.45
CA PHE A 55 -18.54 6.46 -15.54
C PHE A 55 -18.03 5.26 -14.76
N VAL A 56 -16.71 5.07 -14.73
CA VAL A 56 -16.03 4.06 -13.92
C VAL A 56 -15.36 4.75 -12.73
N LEU A 57 -15.72 4.35 -11.51
CA LEU A 57 -15.18 4.87 -10.26
C LEU A 57 -14.37 3.79 -9.53
N GLY A 58 -13.34 4.21 -8.78
CA GLY A 58 -12.56 3.33 -7.91
C GLY A 58 -11.43 2.56 -8.60
N ALA A 59 -11.15 2.85 -9.87
CA ALA A 59 -9.98 2.34 -10.58
C ALA A 59 -8.68 2.94 -10.00
N SER A 60 -7.62 2.14 -9.93
CA SER A 60 -6.27 2.60 -9.66
C SER A 60 -5.60 3.10 -10.95
N LYS A 61 -4.56 3.92 -10.82
CA LYS A 61 -3.86 4.50 -11.97
C LYS A 61 -3.31 3.43 -12.94
N GLY A 62 -2.79 2.33 -12.42
CA GLY A 62 -2.34 1.20 -13.25
C GLY A 62 -3.49 0.48 -13.96
N GLU A 63 -4.62 0.25 -13.28
CA GLU A 63 -5.81 -0.35 -13.91
C GLU A 63 -6.32 0.52 -15.07
N GLU A 64 -6.38 1.84 -14.86
CA GLU A 64 -6.80 2.80 -15.89
C GLU A 64 -5.85 2.81 -17.10
N ALA A 65 -4.54 2.82 -16.87
CA ALA A 65 -3.54 2.79 -17.92
C ALA A 65 -3.64 1.50 -18.75
N TYR A 66 -3.77 0.36 -18.08
CA TYR A 66 -3.93 -0.95 -18.72
C TYR A 66 -5.19 -1.00 -19.60
N PHE A 67 -6.37 -0.64 -19.08
CA PHE A 67 -7.61 -0.70 -19.86
C PHE A 67 -7.62 0.30 -21.01
N ARG A 68 -7.01 1.48 -20.83
CA ARG A 68 -6.82 2.45 -21.92
C ARG A 68 -5.99 1.86 -23.06
N GLU A 69 -4.88 1.19 -22.75
CA GLU A 69 -4.03 0.56 -23.76
C GLU A 69 -4.77 -0.59 -24.47
N LYS A 70 -5.44 -1.48 -23.72
CA LYS A 70 -6.08 -2.68 -24.28
C LYS A 70 -7.37 -2.43 -25.04
N LEU A 71 -8.15 -1.41 -24.68
CA LEU A 71 -9.37 -1.06 -25.40
C LEU A 71 -9.05 -0.28 -26.69
N ASN A 72 -7.90 0.39 -26.77
CA ASN A 72 -7.37 1.13 -27.92
C ASN A 72 -8.46 1.86 -28.74
N ASN A 73 -9.36 2.55 -28.05
CA ASN A 73 -10.52 3.21 -28.64
C ASN A 73 -10.49 4.69 -28.23
N GLU A 74 -10.72 5.58 -29.20
CA GLU A 74 -10.70 7.03 -29.02
C GLU A 74 -11.73 7.54 -27.98
N LYS A 75 -12.69 6.70 -27.60
CA LYS A 75 -13.80 7.01 -26.68
C LYS A 75 -13.61 6.49 -25.26
N VAL A 76 -12.38 6.08 -24.91
CA VAL A 76 -12.00 5.75 -23.53
C VAL A 76 -11.21 6.91 -22.95
N TYR A 77 -11.83 7.61 -22.01
CA TYR A 77 -11.27 8.80 -21.39
C TYR A 77 -10.80 8.51 -19.97
N THR A 78 -9.67 9.11 -19.59
CA THR A 78 -9.11 9.02 -18.22
C THR A 78 -8.95 10.43 -17.70
N ILE A 79 -9.71 10.77 -16.67
CA ILE A 79 -9.76 12.10 -16.05
C ILE A 79 -9.33 11.95 -14.58
N THR A 80 -8.02 11.93 -14.38
CA THR A 80 -7.39 11.78 -13.05
C THR A 80 -6.88 13.08 -12.47
N SER A 81 -6.51 14.04 -13.33
CA SER A 81 -5.91 15.31 -12.95
C SER A 81 -6.84 16.48 -13.21
N GLU A 82 -6.71 17.55 -12.42
CA GLU A 82 -7.40 18.83 -12.61
C GLU A 82 -6.94 19.58 -13.88
N GLU A 83 -6.01 19.00 -14.65
CA GLU A 83 -5.47 19.52 -15.92
C GLU A 83 -6.53 19.80 -16.99
N TYR A 84 -7.61 19.03 -17.02
CA TYR A 84 -8.69 19.30 -17.96
C TYR A 84 -9.58 20.41 -17.43
N LEU A 85 -9.65 21.53 -18.16
CA LEU A 85 -10.59 22.61 -17.88
C LEU A 85 -12.04 22.11 -17.96
N SER A 86 -12.93 22.70 -17.15
CA SER A 86 -14.35 22.33 -17.08
C SER A 86 -15.05 22.40 -18.44
N ASN A 87 -14.67 23.36 -19.29
CA ASN A 87 -15.21 23.50 -20.65
C ASN A 87 -14.79 22.33 -21.56
N THR A 88 -13.55 21.88 -21.45
CA THR A 88 -13.05 20.72 -22.20
C THR A 88 -13.77 19.44 -21.77
N ARG A 89 -13.96 19.24 -20.45
CA ARG A 89 -14.71 18.09 -19.93
C ARG A 89 -16.16 18.08 -20.42
N LYS A 90 -16.82 19.24 -20.50
CA LYS A 90 -18.18 19.37 -21.05
C LYS A 90 -18.29 18.84 -22.48
N VAL A 91 -17.31 19.18 -23.33
CA VAL A 91 -17.25 18.69 -24.71
C VAL A 91 -17.01 17.19 -24.74
N MET A 92 -16.09 16.68 -23.91
CA MET A 92 -15.81 15.25 -23.82
C MET A 92 -17.05 14.45 -23.41
N TYR A 93 -17.76 14.86 -22.35
CA TYR A 93 -19.00 14.18 -21.93
C TYR A 93 -20.08 14.23 -23.00
N GLY A 94 -20.11 15.29 -23.82
CA GLY A 94 -21.02 15.42 -24.95
C GLY A 94 -20.77 14.41 -26.08
N ASN A 95 -19.54 13.92 -26.23
CA ASN A 95 -19.17 12.92 -27.25
C ASN A 95 -19.54 11.48 -26.86
N GLY A 96 -19.94 11.24 -25.60
CA GLY A 96 -20.21 9.91 -25.09
C GLY A 96 -18.95 9.04 -24.93
N GLY A 97 -19.13 7.80 -24.49
CA GLY A 97 -18.08 6.83 -24.24
C GLY A 97 -17.91 6.46 -22.76
N LEU A 98 -16.76 5.86 -22.47
CA LEU A 98 -16.40 5.34 -21.16
C LEU A 98 -15.40 6.29 -20.48
N PHE A 99 -15.70 6.69 -19.24
CA PHE A 99 -14.91 7.66 -18.49
C PHE A 99 -14.39 7.05 -17.19
N PHE A 100 -13.08 6.82 -17.11
CA PHE A 100 -12.38 6.60 -15.84
C PHE A 100 -12.20 7.95 -15.16
N ILE A 101 -12.87 8.15 -14.03
CA ILE A 101 -12.92 9.44 -13.34
C ILE A 101 -12.77 9.26 -11.83
N THR A 102 -12.11 10.21 -11.18
CA THR A 102 -12.02 10.22 -9.71
C THR A 102 -13.34 10.71 -9.09
N ALA A 103 -13.73 10.15 -7.94
CA ALA A 103 -14.97 10.51 -7.25
C ALA A 103 -15.08 12.02 -7.00
N ARG A 104 -13.96 12.66 -6.62
CA ARG A 104 -13.91 14.12 -6.37
C ARG A 104 -14.29 14.96 -7.60
N ILE A 105 -13.76 14.64 -8.78
CA ILE A 105 -14.04 15.39 -10.00
C ILE A 105 -15.50 15.18 -10.41
N LEU A 106 -15.99 13.93 -10.33
CA LEU A 106 -17.38 13.63 -10.68
C LEU A 106 -18.39 14.31 -9.73
N VAL A 107 -18.12 14.37 -8.41
CA VAL A 107 -18.96 15.14 -7.47
C VAL A 107 -19.05 16.60 -7.91
N MET A 108 -17.93 17.22 -8.24
CA MET A 108 -17.90 18.61 -8.68
C MET A 108 -18.68 18.82 -9.97
N ASP A 109 -18.50 17.94 -10.96
CA ASP A 109 -19.15 18.05 -12.27
C ASP A 109 -20.67 17.80 -12.18
N LEU A 110 -21.12 16.92 -11.27
CA LEU A 110 -22.53 16.69 -10.97
C LEU A 110 -23.19 17.87 -10.25
N LEU A 111 -22.51 18.46 -9.25
CA LEU A 111 -23.03 19.63 -8.51
C LEU A 111 -23.09 20.89 -9.39
N LYS A 112 -22.12 21.09 -10.27
CA LYS A 112 -22.10 22.21 -11.24
C LYS A 112 -22.97 21.96 -12.48
N GLU A 113 -23.60 20.80 -12.57
CA GLU A 113 -24.46 20.40 -13.69
C GLU A 113 -23.77 20.58 -15.06
N ILE A 114 -22.49 20.20 -15.18
CA ILE A 114 -21.71 20.37 -16.42
C ILE A 114 -22.35 19.61 -17.59
N PHE A 115 -22.95 18.46 -17.28
CA PHE A 115 -23.69 17.61 -18.21
C PHE A 115 -25.06 17.23 -17.63
N PRO A 116 -26.06 16.92 -18.47
CA PRO A 116 -27.36 16.45 -18.01
C PRO A 116 -27.25 15.03 -17.43
N ILE A 117 -27.54 14.90 -16.13
CA ILE A 117 -27.45 13.63 -15.38
C ILE A 117 -28.42 12.57 -15.95
N ASP A 118 -29.54 13.01 -16.51
CA ASP A 118 -30.57 12.13 -17.09
C ASP A 118 -30.07 11.35 -18.31
N LYS A 119 -29.05 11.85 -19.01
CA LYS A 119 -28.47 11.20 -20.20
C LYS A 119 -27.37 10.19 -19.87
N VAL A 120 -26.98 10.06 -18.60
CA VAL A 120 -25.95 9.11 -18.18
C VAL A 120 -26.51 7.70 -18.21
N THR A 121 -25.91 6.82 -19.01
CA THR A 121 -26.37 5.44 -19.19
C THR A 121 -26.17 4.60 -17.94
N GLY A 122 -25.06 4.80 -17.23
CA GLY A 122 -24.82 4.09 -15.97
C GLY A 122 -23.50 4.42 -15.28
N ILE A 123 -23.35 3.88 -14.07
CA ILE A 123 -22.13 4.01 -13.25
C ILE A 123 -21.62 2.62 -12.88
N ILE A 124 -20.34 2.39 -13.11
CA ILE A 124 -19.62 1.18 -12.71
C ILE A 124 -18.71 1.52 -11.52
N LEU A 125 -18.89 0.80 -10.41
CA LEU A 125 -18.11 0.97 -9.18
C LEU A 125 -17.14 -0.19 -9.01
N LEU A 126 -15.84 0.10 -9.05
CA LEU A 126 -14.79 -0.83 -8.63
C LEU A 126 -14.53 -0.68 -7.13
N LYS A 127 -14.06 -1.76 -6.48
CA LYS A 127 -13.68 -1.80 -5.06
C LYS A 127 -14.81 -1.35 -4.12
N ALA A 128 -16.02 -1.85 -4.36
CA ALA A 128 -17.24 -1.48 -3.63
C ALA A 128 -17.18 -1.70 -2.09
N HIS A 129 -16.25 -2.52 -1.59
CA HIS A 129 -16.04 -2.72 -0.14
C HIS A 129 -15.59 -1.46 0.63
N ASN A 130 -15.14 -0.42 -0.09
CA ASN A 130 -14.75 0.87 0.49
C ASN A 130 -15.93 1.85 0.62
N ILE A 131 -17.08 1.55 0.03
CA ILE A 131 -18.25 2.44 0.08
C ILE A 131 -18.78 2.47 1.51
N ALA A 132 -18.91 3.68 2.05
CA ALA A 132 -19.57 3.96 3.32
C ALA A 132 -20.77 4.88 3.06
N GLU A 133 -21.73 4.93 4.00
CA GLU A 133 -22.97 5.73 3.83
C GLU A 133 -22.72 7.22 3.52
N ASN A 134 -21.59 7.73 4.01
CA ASN A 134 -21.18 9.12 3.89
C ASN A 134 -19.94 9.31 2.98
N SER A 135 -19.58 8.30 2.16
CA SER A 135 -18.46 8.42 1.23
C SER A 135 -18.82 9.25 0.00
N GLN A 136 -17.80 9.70 -0.74
CA GLN A 136 -17.98 10.46 -1.99
C GLN A 136 -18.74 9.65 -3.03
N GLU A 137 -18.45 8.36 -3.13
CA GLU A 137 -19.12 7.42 -4.04
C GLU A 137 -20.60 7.31 -3.69
N ALA A 138 -20.94 7.14 -2.41
CA ALA A 138 -22.34 7.12 -1.97
C ALA A 138 -23.05 8.45 -2.28
N PHE A 139 -22.34 9.58 -2.14
CA PHE A 139 -22.88 10.89 -2.48
C PHE A 139 -23.13 11.05 -3.99
N ILE A 140 -22.21 10.60 -4.85
CA ILE A 140 -22.38 10.55 -6.30
C ILE A 140 -23.61 9.74 -6.67
N LEU A 141 -23.75 8.53 -6.12
CA LEU A 141 -24.84 7.62 -6.46
C LEU A 141 -26.19 8.20 -6.02
N ARG A 142 -26.23 8.91 -4.88
CA ARG A 142 -27.42 9.64 -4.43
C ARG A 142 -27.79 10.77 -5.38
N LEU A 143 -26.82 11.60 -5.79
CA LEU A 143 -27.05 12.68 -6.77
C LEU A 143 -27.52 12.12 -8.11
N TYR A 144 -26.90 11.03 -8.56
CA TYR A 144 -27.26 10.31 -9.78
C TYR A 144 -28.69 9.80 -9.72
N ARG A 145 -29.06 9.04 -8.68
CA ARG A 145 -30.42 8.48 -8.50
C ARG A 145 -31.49 9.52 -8.22
N THR A 146 -31.12 10.74 -7.79
CA THR A 146 -32.09 11.82 -7.61
C THR A 146 -32.66 12.28 -8.95
N LYS A 147 -31.83 12.37 -9.99
CA LYS A 147 -32.25 12.82 -11.33
C LYS A 147 -32.49 11.68 -12.32
N ASN A 148 -31.63 10.67 -12.31
CA ASN A 148 -31.66 9.55 -13.25
C ASN A 148 -32.23 8.27 -12.61
N LYS A 149 -33.38 7.82 -13.13
CA LYS A 149 -34.08 6.61 -12.67
C LYS A 149 -33.87 5.40 -13.58
N GLU A 150 -33.49 5.61 -14.83
CA GLU A 150 -33.42 4.54 -15.83
C GLU A 150 -32.06 3.87 -15.89
N GLY A 151 -30.98 4.63 -15.71
CA GLY A 151 -29.63 4.13 -15.92
C GLY A 151 -29.17 3.14 -14.85
N PHE A 152 -28.18 2.33 -15.19
CA PHE A 152 -27.74 1.21 -14.37
C PHE A 152 -26.67 1.60 -13.36
N ILE A 153 -26.60 0.85 -12.25
CA ILE A 153 -25.47 0.87 -11.34
C ILE A 153 -24.98 -0.58 -11.24
N LYS A 154 -23.67 -0.79 -11.41
CA LYS A 154 -23.03 -2.10 -11.24
C LYS A 154 -21.85 -1.94 -10.30
N ALA A 155 -21.73 -2.80 -9.30
CA ALA A 155 -20.68 -2.68 -8.29
C ALA A 155 -19.86 -3.97 -8.19
N PHE A 156 -18.54 -3.84 -8.09
CA PHE A 156 -17.60 -4.95 -8.10
C PHE A 156 -16.69 -4.91 -6.86
N SER A 157 -16.45 -6.07 -6.23
CA SER A 157 -15.50 -6.21 -5.13
C SER A 157 -14.82 -7.58 -5.15
N GLN A 158 -13.48 -7.61 -5.03
CA GLN A 158 -12.68 -8.84 -4.94
C GLN A 158 -12.21 -9.16 -3.50
N THR A 159 -12.62 -8.36 -2.51
CA THR A 159 -12.18 -8.50 -1.10
C THR A 159 -13.36 -8.84 -0.19
N PRO A 160 -13.77 -10.12 -0.10
CA PRO A 160 -14.94 -10.51 0.69
C PRO A 160 -14.75 -10.29 2.19
N THR A 161 -13.52 -10.45 2.70
CA THR A 161 -13.18 -10.26 4.13
C THR A 161 -13.49 -8.85 4.63
N SER A 162 -13.46 -7.84 3.76
CA SER A 162 -13.73 -6.45 4.13
C SER A 162 -15.21 -6.19 4.45
N PHE A 163 -16.13 -7.07 4.04
CA PHE A 163 -17.56 -6.98 4.36
C PHE A 163 -17.89 -7.55 5.74
N LEU A 164 -17.01 -8.35 6.33
CA LEU A 164 -17.17 -8.83 7.71
C LEU A 164 -16.85 -7.76 8.76
N LEU A 165 -16.11 -6.71 8.36
CA LEU A 165 -15.70 -5.64 9.26
C LEU A 165 -16.91 -4.74 9.59
N GLY A 166 -17.35 -4.82 10.84
CA GLY A 166 -18.46 -4.03 11.37
C GLY A 166 -19.83 -4.70 11.19
N PHE A 167 -20.85 -4.06 11.76
CA PHE A 167 -22.21 -4.61 11.77
C PHE A 167 -22.90 -4.48 10.41
N ALA A 168 -23.37 -5.61 9.86
CA ALA A 168 -24.20 -5.72 8.65
C ALA A 168 -23.70 -4.87 7.46
N LYS A 169 -22.39 -4.87 7.22
CA LYS A 169 -21.77 -3.98 6.24
C LYS A 169 -22.23 -4.27 4.81
N LEU A 170 -22.51 -5.53 4.46
CA LEU A 170 -23.04 -5.88 3.14
C LEU A 170 -24.34 -5.13 2.85
N ASN A 171 -25.31 -5.20 3.76
CA ASN A 171 -26.57 -4.47 3.64
C ASN A 171 -26.34 -2.95 3.52
N ARG A 172 -25.42 -2.39 4.32
CA ARG A 172 -25.11 -0.94 4.26
C ARG A 172 -24.53 -0.54 2.91
N VAL A 173 -23.59 -1.31 2.37
CA VAL A 173 -23.01 -1.06 1.03
C VAL A 173 -24.09 -1.15 -0.05
N MET A 174 -24.96 -2.16 0.00
CA MET A 174 -26.10 -2.28 -0.92
C MET A 174 -27.07 -1.10 -0.81
N ARG A 175 -27.24 -0.53 0.38
CA ARG A 175 -28.06 0.67 0.62
C ARG A 175 -27.45 1.89 -0.03
N SER A 176 -26.17 2.13 0.26
CA SER A 176 -25.45 3.29 -0.25
C SER A 176 -25.25 3.25 -1.76
N SER A 177 -25.25 2.06 -2.36
CA SER A 177 -25.13 1.86 -3.82
C SER A 177 -26.46 1.76 -4.56
N PHE A 178 -27.60 1.76 -3.87
CA PHE A 178 -28.94 1.60 -4.46
C PHE A 178 -29.08 0.30 -5.27
N LEU A 179 -28.53 -0.79 -4.75
CA LEU A 179 -28.59 -2.11 -5.35
C LEU A 179 -29.50 -3.02 -4.51
N ALA A 180 -30.43 -3.69 -5.19
CA ALA A 180 -31.37 -4.62 -4.54
C ALA A 180 -30.74 -6.00 -4.33
N ASN A 181 -29.91 -6.45 -5.27
CA ASN A 181 -29.37 -7.80 -5.27
C ASN A 181 -27.85 -7.83 -5.13
N VAL A 182 -27.35 -8.97 -4.68
CA VAL A 182 -25.92 -9.28 -4.55
C VAL A 182 -25.64 -10.65 -5.15
N SER A 183 -24.65 -10.71 -6.05
CA SER A 183 -24.16 -11.93 -6.67
C SER A 183 -22.82 -12.33 -6.07
N LEU A 184 -22.77 -13.52 -5.47
CA LEU A 184 -21.57 -14.04 -4.79
C LEU A 184 -20.89 -15.09 -5.68
N TRP A 185 -19.63 -14.85 -6.01
CA TRP A 185 -18.81 -15.73 -6.85
C TRP A 185 -17.59 -16.27 -6.07
N PRO A 186 -17.81 -17.23 -5.15
CA PRO A 186 -16.73 -17.89 -4.43
C PRO A 186 -15.97 -18.85 -5.34
N ARG A 187 -14.73 -19.21 -4.97
CA ARG A 187 -13.92 -20.19 -5.73
C ARG A 187 -14.56 -21.59 -5.80
N PHE A 188 -15.36 -21.94 -4.79
CA PHE A 188 -16.11 -23.20 -4.72
C PHE A 188 -17.47 -23.16 -5.42
N HIS A 189 -17.79 -22.09 -6.15
CA HIS A 189 -18.97 -22.03 -7.01
C HIS A 189 -18.94 -23.15 -8.05
N ALA A 190 -20.07 -23.81 -8.29
CA ALA A 190 -20.13 -25.03 -9.09
C ALA A 190 -19.56 -24.84 -10.51
N VAL A 191 -19.95 -23.75 -11.18
CA VAL A 191 -19.51 -23.42 -12.55
C VAL A 191 -18.02 -23.11 -12.62
N VAL A 192 -17.50 -22.40 -11.61
CA VAL A 192 -16.08 -22.03 -11.52
C VAL A 192 -15.24 -23.28 -11.25
N LYS A 193 -15.71 -24.17 -10.38
CA LYS A 193 -15.06 -25.45 -10.11
C LYS A 193 -15.05 -26.35 -11.34
N GLN A 194 -16.16 -26.45 -12.08
CA GLN A 194 -16.24 -27.25 -13.29
C GLN A 194 -15.34 -26.72 -14.40
N SER A 195 -15.28 -25.40 -14.60
CA SER A 195 -14.46 -24.80 -15.65
C SER A 195 -12.95 -24.93 -15.39
N LEU A 196 -12.55 -24.96 -14.11
CA LEU A 196 -11.14 -25.03 -13.71
C LEU A 196 -10.67 -26.47 -13.46
N ASN A 197 -11.60 -27.40 -13.20
CA ASN A 197 -11.32 -28.83 -13.17
C ASN A 197 -11.44 -29.41 -14.59
N LEU A 198 -10.32 -29.57 -15.29
CA LEU A 198 -10.30 -30.16 -16.62
C LEU A 198 -10.91 -31.59 -16.58
N PRO A 199 -11.79 -31.95 -17.54
CA PRO A 199 -12.40 -33.28 -17.57
C PRO A 199 -11.37 -34.34 -17.96
N GLY A 200 -11.03 -35.24 -17.03
CA GLY A 200 -10.36 -36.51 -17.33
C GLY A 200 -9.02 -36.83 -16.66
N ASP A 201 -8.62 -36.20 -15.55
CA ASP A 201 -7.25 -36.43 -15.06
C ASP A 201 -6.99 -36.35 -13.54
N ASP A 202 -7.13 -37.50 -12.87
CA ASP A 202 -6.45 -37.74 -11.58
C ASP A 202 -4.94 -38.08 -11.78
N SER A 203 -4.42 -38.12 -13.02
CA SER A 203 -3.04 -38.54 -13.35
C SER A 203 -2.12 -37.45 -13.94
N LEU A 204 -2.63 -36.27 -14.33
CA LEU A 204 -1.86 -35.10 -14.78
C LEU A 204 -1.96 -33.90 -13.80
N THR A 205 -2.01 -34.16 -12.49
CA THR A 205 -1.80 -33.12 -11.46
C THR A 205 -0.34 -32.64 -11.48
N HIS A 206 0.03 -31.86 -12.49
CA HIS A 206 1.35 -31.24 -12.66
C HIS A 206 1.56 -29.98 -11.81
N VAL A 207 0.88 -29.88 -10.66
CA VAL A 207 1.25 -28.92 -9.60
C VAL A 207 2.07 -29.69 -8.59
N VAL A 208 3.37 -29.39 -8.56
CA VAL A 208 4.30 -30.03 -7.63
C VAL A 208 4.54 -29.09 -6.47
N GLU A 209 3.93 -29.42 -5.33
CA GLU A 209 4.22 -28.75 -4.07
C GLU A 209 5.55 -29.26 -3.50
N ILE A 210 6.52 -28.36 -3.38
CA ILE A 210 7.81 -28.65 -2.75
C ILE A 210 7.78 -28.07 -1.34
N GLN A 211 7.69 -28.97 -0.36
CA GLN A 211 7.70 -28.63 1.05
C GLN A 211 9.14 -28.53 1.57
N LEU A 212 9.56 -27.31 1.88
CA LEU A 212 10.88 -27.00 2.40
C LEU A 212 10.85 -26.95 3.93
N ASN A 213 11.87 -27.53 4.58
CA ASN A 213 12.03 -27.42 6.02
C ASN A 213 12.85 -26.18 6.39
N LEU A 214 12.43 -25.46 7.42
CA LEU A 214 13.23 -24.42 8.05
C LEU A 214 14.52 -25.01 8.64
N THR A 215 15.61 -24.26 8.59
CA THR A 215 16.84 -24.64 9.31
C THR A 215 16.65 -24.47 10.82
N GLU A 216 17.52 -25.13 11.60
CA GLU A 216 17.46 -25.10 13.06
C GLU A 216 17.55 -23.66 13.60
N GLU A 217 18.45 -22.86 13.04
CA GLU A 217 18.64 -21.46 13.38
C GLU A 217 17.44 -20.59 12.96
N MET A 218 16.83 -20.84 11.80
CA MET A 218 15.60 -20.15 11.39
C MET A 218 14.43 -20.49 12.31
N ARG A 219 14.29 -21.76 12.71
CA ARG A 219 13.25 -22.22 13.63
C ARG A 219 13.39 -21.54 15.00
N GLU A 220 14.61 -21.44 15.53
CA GLU A 220 14.86 -20.72 16.78
C GLU A 220 14.47 -19.24 16.68
N ILE A 221 14.81 -18.56 15.59
CA ILE A 221 14.41 -17.16 15.35
C ILE A 221 12.88 -17.03 15.28
N GLN A 222 12.21 -17.91 14.53
CA GLN A 222 10.76 -17.89 14.35
C GLN A 222 10.04 -18.05 15.70
N THR A 223 10.42 -19.05 16.50
CA THR A 223 9.77 -19.31 17.80
C THR A 223 9.90 -18.10 18.74
N ASN A 224 11.12 -17.54 18.87
CA ASN A 224 11.33 -16.40 19.76
C ASN A 224 10.60 -15.13 19.27
N LEU A 225 10.47 -14.92 17.95
CA LEU A 225 9.69 -13.82 17.39
C LEU A 225 8.18 -14.03 17.60
N LEU A 226 7.66 -15.26 17.49
CA LEU A 226 6.26 -15.57 17.77
C LEU A 226 5.91 -15.39 19.25
N ASP A 227 6.82 -15.73 20.16
CA ASP A 227 6.65 -15.46 21.60
C ASP A 227 6.50 -13.95 21.86
N LEU A 228 7.33 -13.12 21.20
CA LEU A 228 7.21 -11.66 21.28
C LEU A 228 5.89 -11.15 20.72
N VAL A 229 5.43 -11.68 19.57
CA VAL A 229 4.12 -11.34 18.98
C VAL A 229 2.98 -11.68 19.95
N SER A 230 2.97 -12.90 20.50
CA SER A 230 1.94 -13.35 21.44
C SER A 230 1.89 -12.49 22.70
N TRP A 231 3.05 -12.15 23.24
CA TRP A 231 3.16 -11.25 24.40
C TRP A 231 2.66 -9.84 24.06
N SER A 232 3.07 -9.27 22.92
CA SER A 232 2.66 -7.94 22.49
C SER A 232 1.15 -7.84 22.25
N VAL A 233 0.53 -8.86 21.65
CA VAL A 233 -0.94 -8.89 21.46
C VAL A 233 -1.66 -8.96 22.81
N SER A 234 -1.18 -9.81 23.73
CA SER A 234 -1.78 -9.95 25.06
C SER A 234 -1.68 -8.66 25.89
N GLU A 235 -0.52 -7.99 25.85
CA GLU A 235 -0.29 -6.71 26.53
C GLU A 235 -1.10 -5.58 25.87
N LEU A 236 -1.24 -5.59 24.54
CA LEU A 236 -2.08 -4.63 23.82
C LEU A 236 -3.55 -4.75 24.23
N LYS A 237 -4.09 -5.98 24.30
CA LYS A 237 -5.45 -6.23 24.81
C LYS A 237 -5.63 -5.75 26.25
N ARG A 238 -4.61 -5.91 27.09
CA ARG A 238 -4.64 -5.43 28.49
C ARG A 238 -4.67 -3.90 28.58
N LEU A 239 -3.94 -3.21 27.69
CA LEU A 239 -3.86 -1.75 27.67
C LEU A 239 -5.07 -1.09 27.01
N VAL A 240 -5.67 -1.75 26.03
CA VAL A 240 -6.83 -1.24 25.27
C VAL A 240 -7.95 -2.29 25.30
N PRO A 241 -8.82 -2.26 26.32
CA PRO A 241 -9.92 -3.22 26.46
C PRO A 241 -10.92 -3.21 25.30
N ALA A 242 -11.00 -2.10 24.55
CA ALA A 242 -11.82 -2.01 23.33
C ALA A 242 -11.38 -2.97 22.22
N LEU A 243 -10.16 -3.53 22.29
CA LEU A 243 -9.61 -4.53 21.37
C LEU A 243 -9.83 -5.97 21.86
N ASN A 244 -10.68 -6.19 22.87
CA ASN A 244 -10.99 -7.53 23.36
C ASN A 244 -12.02 -8.25 22.46
N ASP A 245 -11.77 -8.24 21.17
CA ASP A 245 -12.50 -9.00 20.16
C ASP A 245 -11.80 -10.36 19.94
N ASP A 246 -12.59 -11.38 19.63
CA ASP A 246 -12.12 -12.71 19.26
C ASP A 246 -11.36 -12.67 17.92
N GLU A 247 -11.64 -11.65 17.10
CA GLU A 247 -10.94 -11.40 15.83
C GLU A 247 -9.49 -10.92 16.00
N ILE A 248 -9.08 -10.48 17.20
CA ILE A 248 -7.71 -10.04 17.48
C ILE A 248 -6.98 -11.17 18.22
N ASN A 249 -6.36 -12.09 17.49
CA ASN A 249 -5.55 -13.16 18.05
C ASN A 249 -4.13 -13.17 17.46
N ALA A 250 -3.23 -14.00 18.00
CA ALA A 250 -1.85 -14.09 17.52
C ALA A 250 -1.77 -14.47 16.02
N GLU A 251 -2.67 -15.33 15.53
CA GLU A 251 -2.73 -15.74 14.13
C GLU A 251 -3.16 -14.59 13.20
N THR A 252 -4.13 -13.78 13.66
CA THR A 252 -4.60 -12.57 12.98
C THR A 252 -3.53 -11.50 12.94
N ALA A 253 -2.72 -11.38 13.99
CA ALA A 253 -1.61 -10.44 14.03
C ALA A 253 -0.59 -10.69 12.90
N LEU A 254 -0.44 -11.94 12.43
CA LEU A 254 0.48 -12.27 11.35
C LEU A 254 -0.05 -11.83 9.97
N THR A 255 -1.37 -11.86 9.77
CA THR A 255 -1.98 -11.56 8.46
C THR A 255 -1.81 -10.11 8.03
N HIS A 256 -1.70 -9.85 6.72
CA HIS A 256 -1.54 -8.48 6.17
C HIS A 256 -2.70 -7.54 6.54
N GLY A 257 -3.92 -8.06 6.69
CA GLY A 257 -5.12 -7.29 7.04
C GLY A 257 -5.18 -6.78 8.48
N PHE A 258 -4.31 -7.25 9.37
CA PHE A 258 -4.35 -6.91 10.80
C PHE A 258 -4.30 -5.41 11.08
N GLN A 259 -3.47 -4.66 10.35
CA GLN A 259 -3.35 -3.22 10.56
C GLN A 259 -4.65 -2.47 10.20
N LYS A 260 -5.41 -2.97 9.21
CA LYS A 260 -6.72 -2.39 8.86
C LYS A 260 -7.76 -2.67 9.93
N ILE A 261 -7.73 -3.87 10.52
CA ILE A 261 -8.59 -4.24 11.66
C ILE A 261 -8.28 -3.32 12.84
N ILE A 262 -6.99 -3.22 13.21
CA ILE A 262 -6.54 -2.35 14.30
C ILE A 262 -6.87 -0.88 14.02
N GLY A 263 -6.65 -0.38 12.81
CA GLY A 263 -7.01 0.98 12.42
C GLY A 263 -8.51 1.24 12.56
N ALA A 264 -9.37 0.32 12.12
CA ALA A 264 -10.82 0.46 12.24
C ALA A 264 -11.29 0.66 13.70
N HIS A 265 -10.63 0.01 14.67
CA HIS A 265 -10.93 0.19 16.09
C HIS A 265 -10.18 1.36 16.74
N MET A 266 -8.93 1.62 16.35
CA MET A 266 -8.04 2.58 17.02
C MET A 266 -8.03 3.98 16.40
N ASP A 267 -8.43 4.17 15.14
CA ASP A 267 -8.32 5.47 14.45
C ASP A 267 -9.15 6.56 15.14
N ALA A 268 -10.33 6.20 15.68
CA ALA A 268 -11.18 7.12 16.44
C ALA A 268 -10.54 7.57 17.78
N GLU A 269 -9.65 6.76 18.35
CA GLU A 269 -9.04 6.98 19.66
C GLU A 269 -7.51 7.13 19.58
N TRP A 270 -6.93 7.29 18.38
CA TRP A 270 -5.48 7.20 18.18
C TRP A 270 -4.68 8.14 19.09
N ASN A 271 -5.19 9.35 19.32
CA ASN A 271 -4.51 10.33 20.16
C ASN A 271 -4.69 10.10 21.66
N THR A 272 -5.71 9.38 22.10
CA THR A 272 -6.00 9.09 23.52
C THR A 272 -5.24 7.86 24.02
N ILE A 273 -4.78 7.01 23.11
CA ILE A 273 -4.05 5.78 23.43
C ILE A 273 -2.69 6.09 24.08
N ASN A 274 -2.39 5.33 25.12
CA ASN A 274 -1.12 5.41 25.87
C ASN A 274 0.09 5.27 24.93
N ASN A 275 1.14 6.07 25.15
CA ASN A 275 2.40 5.99 24.41
C ASN A 275 2.99 4.57 24.40
N LYS A 276 2.84 3.81 25.50
CA LYS A 276 3.28 2.41 25.56
C LYS A 276 2.52 1.51 24.58
N ALA A 277 1.23 1.73 24.36
CA ALA A 277 0.46 0.97 23.38
C ALA A 277 0.83 1.36 21.93
N LYS A 278 1.17 2.63 21.69
CA LYS A 278 1.72 3.08 20.39
C LYS A 278 3.09 2.46 20.11
N GLU A 279 3.95 2.35 21.12
CA GLU A 279 5.23 1.65 21.05
C GLU A 279 5.01 0.17 20.70
N LEU A 280 4.13 -0.53 21.42
CA LEU A 280 3.82 -1.95 21.16
C LEU A 280 3.27 -2.19 19.75
N LEU A 281 2.44 -1.29 19.23
CA LEU A 281 1.92 -1.41 17.86
C LEU A 281 3.04 -1.24 16.81
N ASN A 282 3.99 -0.34 17.06
CA ASN A 282 5.18 -0.20 16.23
C ASN A 282 6.09 -1.42 16.33
N ASP A 283 6.30 -1.95 17.54
CA ASP A 283 7.08 -3.16 17.77
C ASP A 283 6.44 -4.38 17.07
N LEU A 284 5.11 -4.53 17.15
CA LEU A 284 4.38 -5.58 16.44
C LEU A 284 4.56 -5.46 14.92
N LYS A 285 4.57 -4.24 14.38
CA LYS A 285 4.90 -4.01 12.97
C LYS A 285 6.32 -4.48 12.64
N VAL A 286 7.30 -4.19 13.50
CA VAL A 286 8.69 -4.67 13.32
C VAL A 286 8.75 -6.19 13.37
N PHE A 287 8.09 -6.86 14.31
CA PHE A 287 8.10 -8.33 14.41
C PHE A 287 7.52 -9.01 13.18
N ARG A 288 6.41 -8.48 12.65
CA ARG A 288 5.81 -8.98 11.41
C ARG A 288 6.74 -8.84 10.22
N ILE A 289 7.41 -7.68 10.11
CA ILE A 289 8.41 -7.42 9.07
C ILE A 289 9.59 -8.40 9.21
N LEU A 290 10.12 -8.61 10.42
CA LEU A 290 11.22 -9.55 10.66
C LEU A 290 10.83 -11.00 10.37
N LEU A 291 9.64 -11.45 10.77
CA LEU A 291 9.13 -12.78 10.44
C LEU A 291 9.00 -12.98 8.92
N THR A 292 8.55 -11.95 8.20
CA THR A 292 8.47 -11.96 6.73
C THR A 292 9.86 -12.00 6.09
N TYR A 293 10.82 -11.23 6.62
CA TYR A 293 12.19 -11.21 6.12
C TYR A 293 12.94 -12.52 6.40
N LEU A 294 12.57 -13.26 7.45
CA LEU A 294 13.22 -14.53 7.77
C LEU A 294 13.06 -15.54 6.63
N THR A 295 11.88 -15.63 6.02
CA THR A 295 11.58 -16.59 4.93
C THR A 295 11.89 -16.05 3.53
N LYS A 296 11.97 -14.72 3.36
CA LYS A 296 12.21 -14.07 2.05
C LYS A 296 13.66 -13.67 1.80
N PHE A 297 14.37 -13.20 2.83
CA PHE A 297 15.72 -12.65 2.66
C PHE A 297 16.81 -13.68 2.98
N ASP A 298 17.98 -13.46 2.38
CA ASP A 298 19.19 -14.18 2.71
C ASP A 298 19.69 -13.84 4.13
N CYS A 299 20.56 -14.70 4.68
CA CYS A 299 21.03 -14.54 6.06
C CYS A 299 21.77 -13.22 6.32
N VAL A 300 22.47 -12.68 5.31
CA VAL A 300 23.25 -11.44 5.43
C VAL A 300 22.32 -10.22 5.41
N SER A 301 21.42 -10.17 4.43
CA SER A 301 20.38 -9.13 4.33
C SER A 301 19.48 -9.10 5.55
N PHE A 302 19.06 -10.28 6.04
CA PHE A 302 18.25 -10.41 7.25
C PHE A 302 18.98 -9.85 8.47
N TYR A 303 20.24 -10.23 8.68
CA TYR A 303 21.02 -9.74 9.80
C TYR A 303 21.28 -8.22 9.71
N SER A 304 21.57 -7.70 8.52
CA SER A 304 21.71 -6.26 8.27
C SER A 304 20.41 -5.50 8.62
N ALA A 305 19.26 -6.04 8.21
CA ALA A 305 17.95 -5.48 8.55
C ALA A 305 17.69 -5.52 10.07
N LEU A 306 18.02 -6.63 10.73
CA LEU A 306 17.91 -6.75 12.20
C LEU A 306 18.79 -5.70 12.90
N CYS A 307 20.03 -5.49 12.44
CA CYS A 307 20.93 -4.48 12.99
C CYS A 307 20.36 -3.05 12.91
N ASN A 308 19.51 -2.75 11.91
CA ASN A 308 18.83 -1.45 11.84
C ASN A 308 17.87 -1.24 13.02
N TYR A 309 17.18 -2.30 13.44
CA TYR A 309 16.24 -2.25 14.55
C TYR A 309 16.92 -2.39 15.92
N THR A 310 18.13 -2.98 15.98
CA THR A 310 18.91 -3.11 17.22
C THR A 310 19.99 -2.04 17.37
N SER A 311 19.97 -0.98 16.56
CA SER A 311 20.91 0.14 16.66
C SER A 311 20.71 0.91 17.97
N SER A 312 21.77 1.54 18.50
CA SER A 312 21.76 2.26 19.80
C SER A 312 20.60 3.23 19.96
N ASP A 313 20.24 3.96 18.89
CA ASP A 313 19.12 4.91 18.88
C ASP A 313 17.75 4.25 19.04
N MET A 314 17.59 3.00 18.58
CA MET A 314 16.34 2.24 18.67
C MET A 314 16.18 1.57 20.03
N VAL A 315 17.29 1.25 20.71
CA VAL A 315 17.28 0.74 22.09
C VAL A 315 16.61 1.72 23.05
N PHE A 316 16.75 3.03 22.82
CA PHE A 316 16.05 4.05 23.62
C PHE A 316 14.56 4.19 23.30
N LYS A 317 14.10 3.65 22.16
CA LYS A 317 12.72 3.79 21.67
C LYS A 317 11.87 2.56 21.88
N SER A 318 12.46 1.37 21.93
CA SER A 318 11.76 0.09 21.95
C SER A 318 12.28 -0.79 23.09
N SER A 319 11.37 -1.12 24.02
CA SER A 319 11.69 -1.88 25.23
C SER A 319 11.96 -3.37 25.00
N TRP A 320 11.51 -3.94 23.86
CA TRP A 320 11.60 -5.38 23.60
C TRP A 320 13.02 -5.89 23.35
N ILE A 321 13.96 -5.03 22.95
CA ILE A 321 15.36 -5.40 22.64
C ILE A 321 16.08 -5.96 23.87
N VAL A 322 15.64 -5.58 25.08
CA VAL A 322 16.18 -6.06 26.36
C VAL A 322 15.62 -7.44 26.74
N SER A 323 14.65 -7.97 26.00
CA SER A 323 14.06 -9.28 26.26
C SER A 323 15.04 -10.42 25.96
N THR A 324 14.94 -11.50 26.73
CA THR A 324 15.69 -12.75 26.51
C THR A 324 15.38 -13.37 25.15
N SER A 325 14.14 -13.24 24.64
CA SER A 325 13.77 -13.70 23.29
C SER A 325 14.49 -12.89 22.20
N ALA A 326 14.69 -11.58 22.40
CA ALA A 326 15.41 -10.73 21.45
C ALA A 326 16.90 -11.07 21.39
N GLU A 327 17.53 -11.34 22.54
CA GLU A 327 18.92 -11.79 22.62
C GLU A 327 19.12 -13.09 21.82
N LYS A 328 18.23 -14.08 22.01
CA LYS A 328 18.27 -15.34 21.27
C LYS A 328 18.14 -15.14 19.76
N VAL A 329 17.25 -14.24 19.32
CA VAL A 329 17.11 -13.89 17.89
C VAL A 329 18.43 -13.35 17.34
N ILE A 330 19.10 -12.45 18.05
CA ILE A 330 20.39 -11.87 17.61
C ILE A 330 21.49 -12.94 17.54
N VAL A 331 21.58 -13.80 18.56
CA VAL A 331 22.59 -14.87 18.61
C VAL A 331 22.36 -15.89 17.49
N ALA A 332 21.13 -16.37 17.30
CA ALA A 332 20.78 -17.29 16.22
C ALA A 332 21.04 -16.67 14.85
N SER A 333 20.70 -15.40 14.64
CA SER A 333 20.96 -14.67 13.39
C SER A 333 22.45 -14.57 13.06
N ARG A 334 23.30 -14.35 14.06
CA ARG A 334 24.76 -14.37 13.90
C ARG A 334 25.26 -15.78 13.55
N GLY A 335 24.69 -16.81 14.16
CA GLY A 335 24.98 -18.21 13.88
C GLY A 335 24.75 -18.62 12.42
N ARG A 336 23.79 -17.99 11.73
CA ARG A 336 23.52 -18.23 10.29
C ARG A 336 24.65 -17.77 9.37
N ILE A 337 25.43 -16.78 9.78
CA ILE A 337 26.54 -16.22 8.97
C ILE A 337 27.88 -16.81 9.42
N LEU A 338 28.08 -16.86 10.74
CA LEU A 338 29.33 -17.25 11.37
C LEU A 338 29.15 -18.55 12.15
N LYS A 339 29.91 -19.58 11.79
CA LYS A 339 29.98 -20.78 12.61
C LYS A 339 31.08 -20.66 13.65
N GLN A 340 30.69 -20.73 14.92
CA GLN A 340 31.64 -20.90 16.00
C GLN A 340 32.25 -22.30 15.93
N PRO A 341 33.56 -22.46 16.19
CA PRO A 341 34.17 -23.78 16.30
C PRO A 341 33.52 -24.53 17.47
N LYS A 342 33.01 -25.74 17.22
CA LYS A 342 32.50 -26.61 18.29
C LYS A 342 33.66 -26.90 19.26
N LYS A 343 33.54 -26.47 20.52
CA LYS A 343 34.47 -26.87 21.58
C LYS A 343 34.29 -28.36 21.82
N THR A 344 35.26 -29.18 21.47
CA THR A 344 35.30 -30.58 21.93
C THR A 344 35.56 -30.60 23.44
N PRO A 345 34.97 -31.53 24.21
CA PRO A 345 35.17 -31.61 25.66
C PRO A 345 36.64 -31.69 26.09
N ASN A 346 37.52 -32.23 25.23
CA ASN A 346 38.95 -32.39 25.50
C ASN A 346 39.81 -31.12 25.32
N GLU A 347 39.27 -29.99 24.85
CA GLU A 347 40.05 -28.74 24.66
C GLU A 347 39.94 -27.76 25.85
N GLN A 348 39.29 -28.11 26.96
CA GLN A 348 39.15 -27.20 28.13
C GLN A 348 40.42 -27.06 29.00
N ALA A 349 41.45 -27.89 28.79
CA ALA A 349 42.65 -27.90 29.64
C ALA A 349 43.85 -27.11 29.07
N SER A 350 43.83 -26.71 27.80
CA SER A 350 44.90 -25.91 27.19
C SER A 350 44.38 -24.54 26.81
N GLY A 351 44.82 -23.50 27.53
CA GLY A 351 44.55 -22.09 27.23
C GLY A 351 45.21 -21.60 25.94
N ALA A 352 44.85 -22.19 24.81
CA ALA A 352 45.31 -21.81 23.48
C ALA A 352 44.16 -21.17 22.70
N GLY A 353 44.30 -19.86 22.46
CA GLY A 353 43.63 -19.03 21.44
C GLY A 353 42.20 -19.37 21.04
N SER A 354 41.26 -18.45 21.35
CA SER A 354 39.94 -18.41 20.71
C SER A 354 40.09 -18.49 19.17
N LYS A 355 39.86 -19.67 18.58
CA LYS A 355 39.83 -19.87 17.13
C LYS A 355 38.78 -18.90 16.55
N LYS A 356 39.21 -17.96 15.69
CA LYS A 356 38.32 -16.96 15.07
C LYS A 356 37.17 -17.65 14.32
N ALA A 357 35.96 -17.10 14.42
CA ALA A 357 34.78 -17.61 13.74
C ALA A 357 35.02 -17.64 12.22
N THR A 358 34.61 -18.73 11.56
CA THR A 358 34.80 -18.90 10.11
C THR A 358 33.55 -18.44 9.37
N PHE A 359 33.75 -17.70 8.28
CA PHE A 359 32.66 -17.29 7.39
C PHE A 359 32.18 -18.52 6.61
N LYS A 360 31.05 -19.09 7.07
CA LYS A 360 30.37 -20.20 6.40
C LYS A 360 28.87 -19.94 6.47
N PRO A 361 28.37 -19.04 5.61
CA PRO A 361 26.98 -18.64 5.65
C PRO A 361 26.06 -19.80 5.26
N GLU A 362 24.88 -19.79 5.85
CA GLU A 362 23.77 -20.66 5.50
C GLU A 362 23.21 -20.28 4.13
N VAL A 363 23.02 -21.26 3.25
CA VAL A 363 22.38 -21.05 1.95
C VAL A 363 20.88 -21.15 2.13
N HIS A 364 20.14 -20.22 1.51
CA HIS A 364 18.69 -20.19 1.59
C HIS A 364 18.06 -21.46 0.98
N PRO A 365 17.17 -22.20 1.68
CA PRO A 365 16.61 -23.45 1.18
C PRO A 365 15.83 -23.31 -0.14
N LYS A 366 15.07 -22.21 -0.33
CA LYS A 366 14.36 -21.98 -1.61
C LYS A 366 15.31 -21.85 -2.81
N TRP A 367 16.52 -21.31 -2.63
CA TRP A 367 17.50 -21.18 -3.73
C TRP A 367 17.99 -22.56 -4.19
N LEU A 368 18.22 -23.47 -3.24
CA LEU A 368 18.59 -24.84 -3.53
C LEU A 368 17.47 -25.57 -4.27
N ALA A 369 16.22 -25.37 -3.84
CA ALA A 369 15.05 -25.95 -4.49
C ALA A 369 14.89 -25.47 -5.94
N VAL A 370 15.09 -24.17 -6.21
CA VAL A 370 15.05 -23.63 -7.58
C VAL A 370 16.12 -24.28 -8.45
N SER A 371 17.35 -24.39 -7.96
CA SER A 371 18.44 -25.04 -8.71
C SER A 371 18.17 -26.51 -8.99
N GLU A 372 17.52 -27.22 -8.06
CA GLU A 372 17.08 -28.61 -8.25
C GLU A 372 15.98 -28.72 -9.31
N ILE A 373 14.95 -27.86 -9.25
CA ILE A 373 13.88 -27.81 -10.26
C ILE A 373 14.46 -27.56 -11.65
N LEU A 374 15.37 -26.58 -11.79
CA LEU A 374 15.98 -26.26 -13.08
C LEU A 374 16.81 -27.43 -13.64
N ASN A 375 17.55 -28.14 -12.79
CA ASN A 375 18.29 -29.33 -13.21
C ASN A 375 17.38 -30.50 -13.59
N ASP A 376 16.31 -30.73 -12.83
CA ASP A 376 15.38 -31.82 -13.08
C ASP A 376 14.55 -31.58 -14.32
N THR A 377 14.09 -30.35 -14.54
CA THR A 377 13.38 -29.95 -15.76
C THR A 377 14.28 -30.06 -16.98
N PHE A 378 15.56 -29.69 -16.85
CA PHE A 378 16.56 -29.88 -17.89
C PHE A 378 16.77 -31.36 -18.24
N LYS A 379 17.02 -32.23 -17.24
CA LYS A 379 17.18 -33.68 -17.46
C LYS A 379 15.95 -34.33 -18.07
N GLN A 380 14.76 -33.91 -17.67
CA GLN A 380 13.51 -34.40 -18.24
C GLN A 380 13.33 -33.97 -19.70
N SER A 381 13.83 -32.78 -20.05
CA SER A 381 13.82 -32.31 -21.44
C SER A 381 14.73 -33.16 -22.33
N GLU A 382 15.93 -33.50 -21.85
CA GLU A 382 16.87 -34.37 -22.57
C GLU A 382 16.31 -35.78 -22.78
N LYS A 383 15.67 -36.34 -21.75
CA LYS A 383 15.03 -37.66 -21.84
C LYS A 383 13.91 -37.71 -22.86
N ARG A 384 13.03 -36.71 -22.89
CA ARG A 384 11.94 -36.63 -23.89
C ARG A 384 12.46 -36.54 -25.31
N VAL A 385 13.55 -35.78 -25.52
CA VAL A 385 14.18 -35.69 -26.85
C VAL A 385 14.82 -37.03 -27.25
N ALA A 386 15.43 -37.74 -26.30
CA ALA A 386 15.96 -39.08 -26.56
C ALA A 386 14.85 -40.09 -26.88
N GLU A 387 13.70 -40.02 -26.22
CA GLU A 387 12.52 -40.88 -26.46
C GLU A 387 11.90 -40.61 -27.85
N ILE A 388 11.72 -39.34 -28.23
CA ILE A 388 11.23 -38.95 -29.57
C ILE A 388 12.21 -39.42 -30.66
N ALA A 389 13.52 -39.27 -30.43
CA ALA A 389 14.54 -39.76 -31.37
C ALA A 389 14.51 -41.29 -31.56
N THR A 390 14.10 -42.04 -30.53
CA THR A 390 13.97 -43.50 -30.63
C THR A 390 12.67 -43.96 -31.29
N GLU A 391 11.58 -43.18 -31.21
CA GLU A 391 10.32 -43.49 -31.91
C GLU A 391 10.42 -43.22 -33.42
N GLU A 392 11.12 -42.15 -33.83
CA GLU A 392 11.36 -41.81 -35.25
C GLU A 392 12.35 -42.77 -35.96
N MET A 393 13.02 -43.67 -35.24
CA MET A 393 13.91 -44.70 -35.82
C MET A 393 13.18 -46.00 -36.26
N SER A 394 11.84 -46.02 -36.22
CA SER A 394 11.04 -47.18 -36.66
C SER A 394 10.46 -47.09 -38.08
N ASP A 395 10.61 -45.94 -38.76
CA ASP A 395 10.25 -45.77 -40.16
C ASP A 395 11.48 -45.36 -40.99
N ASP A 396 11.89 -46.25 -41.90
CA ASP A 396 12.99 -46.06 -42.85
C ASP A 396 12.73 -44.84 -43.76
N ASP A 397 13.53 -43.78 -43.66
CA ASP A 397 14.25 -43.27 -44.84
C ASP A 397 15.39 -42.29 -44.51
N SER A 398 16.45 -42.45 -45.29
CA SER A 398 17.72 -41.73 -45.17
C SER A 398 17.62 -40.24 -45.53
N SER A 399 18.44 -39.44 -44.84
CA SER A 399 18.85 -38.05 -45.11
C SER A 399 18.12 -36.89 -44.39
N CYS A 400 18.55 -36.59 -43.16
CA CYS A 400 18.86 -35.21 -42.77
C CYS A 400 19.74 -35.18 -41.51
N GLY A 401 21.00 -34.75 -41.66
CA GLY A 401 21.81 -34.27 -40.55
C GLY A 401 21.31 -32.89 -40.12
N LEU A 402 20.23 -32.83 -39.34
CA LEU A 402 19.87 -31.65 -38.57
C LEU A 402 20.41 -31.86 -37.15
N ALA A 403 21.42 -31.06 -36.78
CA ALA A 403 21.86 -30.95 -35.40
C ALA A 403 20.64 -30.68 -34.52
N MET A 404 20.23 -31.67 -33.73
CA MET A 404 19.08 -31.58 -32.82
C MET A 404 19.35 -30.44 -31.84
N LYS A 405 18.65 -29.31 -32.03
CA LYS A 405 18.56 -28.28 -31.00
C LYS A 405 17.77 -28.89 -29.84
N SER A 406 18.33 -28.85 -28.64
CA SER A 406 17.60 -29.08 -27.39
C SER A 406 16.30 -28.25 -27.39
N PRO A 407 15.20 -28.76 -26.81
CA PRO A 407 13.95 -28.02 -26.78
C PRO A 407 14.17 -26.78 -25.90
N ASP A 408 13.92 -25.59 -26.46
CA ASP A 408 13.98 -24.31 -25.75
C ASP A 408 12.80 -24.25 -24.76
N LEU A 409 12.86 -25.01 -23.66
CA LEU A 409 11.89 -24.92 -22.58
C LEU A 409 11.94 -23.53 -21.98
N LYS A 410 10.80 -22.84 -21.99
CA LYS A 410 10.67 -21.51 -21.41
C LYS A 410 10.29 -21.64 -19.94
N THR A 411 11.23 -21.31 -19.06
CA THR A 411 11.00 -21.32 -17.61
C THR A 411 10.77 -19.91 -17.09
N LEU A 412 9.63 -19.69 -16.42
CA LEU A 412 9.28 -18.44 -15.77
C LEU A 412 9.24 -18.62 -14.25
N ILE A 413 9.98 -17.80 -13.53
CA ILE A 413 10.01 -17.76 -12.07
C ILE A 413 9.31 -16.47 -11.60
N PHE A 414 8.24 -16.62 -10.81
CA PHE A 414 7.60 -15.50 -10.14
C PHE A 414 8.19 -15.30 -8.75
N VAL A 415 8.58 -14.06 -8.47
CA VAL A 415 9.07 -13.60 -7.15
C VAL A 415 8.23 -12.41 -6.71
N GLU A 416 8.17 -12.11 -5.42
CA GLU A 416 7.38 -10.97 -4.94
C GLU A 416 8.02 -9.62 -5.33
N ASP A 417 9.26 -9.41 -4.91
CA ASP A 417 9.94 -8.11 -5.01
C ASP A 417 11.05 -8.09 -6.08
N SER A 418 11.27 -6.91 -6.67
CA SER A 418 12.39 -6.65 -7.59
C SER A 418 13.77 -6.90 -6.95
N ARG A 419 13.88 -6.73 -5.62
CA ARG A 419 15.11 -7.06 -4.87
C ARG A 419 15.39 -8.56 -4.92
N THR A 420 14.39 -9.38 -4.63
CA THR A 420 14.50 -10.84 -4.67
C THR A 420 14.82 -11.31 -6.09
N CYS A 421 14.25 -10.66 -7.11
CA CYS A 421 14.60 -10.89 -8.52
C CYS A 421 16.10 -10.68 -8.79
N SER A 422 16.68 -9.56 -8.33
CA SER A 422 18.10 -9.27 -8.53
C SER A 422 19.00 -10.27 -7.79
N VAL A 423 18.68 -10.59 -6.54
CA VAL A 423 19.46 -11.54 -5.73
C VAL A 423 19.40 -12.95 -6.32
N LEU A 424 18.22 -13.38 -6.79
CA LEU A 424 18.06 -14.69 -7.42
C LEU A 424 18.80 -14.75 -8.77
N LYS A 425 18.77 -13.67 -9.55
CA LYS A 425 19.57 -13.55 -10.77
C LYS A 425 21.06 -13.71 -10.47
N ASP A 426 21.58 -12.95 -9.51
CA ASP A 426 22.99 -13.04 -9.12
C ASP A 426 23.35 -14.43 -8.59
N TYR A 427 22.42 -15.10 -7.89
CA TYR A 427 22.63 -16.47 -7.41
C TYR A 427 22.75 -17.48 -8.55
N LEU A 428 21.88 -17.37 -9.57
CA LEU A 428 21.93 -18.27 -10.73
C LEU A 428 23.16 -18.02 -11.62
N THR A 429 23.72 -16.80 -11.63
CA THR A 429 24.91 -16.47 -12.43
C THR A 429 26.23 -16.71 -11.70
N ASP A 430 26.32 -16.33 -10.42
CA ASP A 430 27.59 -16.29 -9.65
C ASP A 430 27.67 -17.35 -8.54
N GLY A 431 26.56 -17.99 -8.18
CA GLY A 431 26.47 -18.94 -7.08
C GLY A 431 26.36 -18.32 -5.68
N SER A 432 25.98 -19.13 -4.69
CA SER A 432 25.58 -18.64 -3.36
C SER A 432 26.69 -17.94 -2.58
N LEU A 433 27.93 -18.46 -2.61
CA LEU A 433 29.03 -17.91 -1.82
C LEU A 433 29.49 -16.54 -2.32
N GLU A 434 29.50 -16.32 -3.63
CA GLU A 434 29.87 -15.04 -4.23
C GLU A 434 28.83 -13.96 -3.94
N VAL A 435 27.54 -14.28 -4.07
CA VAL A 435 26.44 -13.35 -3.74
C VAL A 435 26.49 -12.93 -2.27
N MET A 436 26.61 -13.89 -1.34
CA MET A 436 26.71 -13.57 0.08
C MET A 436 27.98 -12.77 0.40
N GLY A 437 29.10 -13.07 -0.27
CA GLY A 437 30.33 -12.28 -0.17
C GLY A 437 30.17 -10.85 -0.67
N LYS A 438 29.50 -10.65 -1.82
CA LYS A 438 29.13 -9.32 -2.36
C LYS A 438 28.29 -8.54 -1.35
N LEU A 439 27.27 -9.17 -0.77
CA LEU A 439 26.38 -8.53 0.19
C LEU A 439 27.10 -8.11 1.48
N VAL A 440 27.98 -8.95 2.02
CA VAL A 440 28.80 -8.59 3.19
C VAL A 440 29.76 -7.46 2.84
N HIS A 441 30.45 -7.55 1.71
CA HIS A 441 31.43 -6.53 1.29
C HIS A 441 30.78 -5.16 1.02
N ASN A 442 29.56 -5.14 0.50
CA ASN A 442 28.80 -3.91 0.26
C ASN A 442 28.13 -3.35 1.53
N SER A 443 28.14 -4.08 2.65
CA SER A 443 27.45 -3.66 3.86
C SER A 443 28.40 -3.01 4.87
N ASP A 444 28.20 -1.72 5.14
CA ASP A 444 29.02 -0.97 6.12
C ASP A 444 28.85 -1.44 7.57
N LYS A 445 27.72 -2.11 7.85
CA LYS A 445 27.32 -2.53 9.20
C LYS A 445 27.90 -3.89 9.61
N ILE A 446 28.30 -4.72 8.65
CA ILE A 446 28.77 -6.09 8.91
C ILE A 446 30.29 -6.12 8.69
N LYS A 447 31.04 -5.91 9.77
CA LYS A 447 32.51 -6.04 9.76
C LYS A 447 32.90 -7.51 9.98
N ILE A 448 32.88 -8.30 8.92
CA ILE A 448 33.33 -9.71 8.92
C ILE A 448 34.55 -9.85 8.00
N ASP A 449 35.60 -10.51 8.50
CA ASP A 449 36.78 -10.86 7.69
C ASP A 449 36.38 -11.94 6.65
N LEU A 450 36.31 -11.55 5.37
CA LEU A 450 36.03 -12.46 4.26
C LEU A 450 37.30 -13.24 3.84
N PRO A 451 37.17 -14.48 3.29
CA PRO A 451 38.31 -15.21 2.77
C PRO A 451 39.05 -14.46 1.63
N PRO A 452 40.39 -14.47 1.59
CA PRO A 452 41.18 -13.68 0.63
C PRO A 452 40.91 -14.06 -0.83
N ASP A 453 40.64 -15.34 -1.12
CA ASP A 453 40.33 -15.81 -2.48
C ASP A 453 39.00 -15.25 -3.02
N LEU A 454 38.02 -15.07 -2.13
CA LEU A 454 36.73 -14.50 -2.48
C LEU A 454 36.85 -13.00 -2.75
N ILE A 455 37.63 -12.28 -1.93
CA ILE A 455 37.91 -10.84 -2.12
C ILE A 455 38.60 -10.60 -3.47
N ALA A 456 39.56 -11.44 -3.86
CA ALA A 456 40.25 -11.34 -5.14
C ALA A 456 39.28 -11.50 -6.34
N LYS A 457 38.38 -12.48 -6.29
CA LYS A 457 37.33 -12.68 -7.32
C LYS A 457 36.36 -11.50 -7.39
N LEU A 458 35.88 -11.00 -6.24
CA LEU A 458 34.96 -9.86 -6.17
C LEU A 458 35.57 -8.57 -6.76
N ASN A 459 36.83 -8.29 -6.46
CA ASN A 459 37.54 -7.12 -6.98
C ASN A 459 37.84 -7.22 -8.48
N SER A 460 38.03 -8.44 -9.01
CA SER A 460 38.25 -8.65 -10.45
C SER A 460 36.99 -8.38 -11.30
N LYS A 461 35.79 -8.74 -10.80
CA LYS A 461 34.51 -8.49 -11.49
C LYS A 461 34.10 -7.02 -11.51
N ARG A 462 34.35 -6.26 -10.42
CA ARG A 462 34.10 -4.79 -10.40
C ARG A 462 34.85 -4.02 -11.49
N LYS A 463 36.04 -4.48 -11.90
CA LYS A 463 36.78 -3.90 -13.03
C LYS A 463 36.14 -4.19 -14.38
N ALA A 464 35.46 -5.34 -14.53
CA ALA A 464 34.76 -5.71 -15.75
C ALA A 464 33.41 -4.96 -15.90
N ASP A 465 32.70 -4.69 -14.80
CA ASP A 465 31.44 -3.94 -14.81
C ASP A 465 31.63 -2.42 -15.01
N SER A 466 32.85 -1.89 -14.78
CA SER A 466 33.17 -0.47 -14.95
C SER A 466 33.65 -0.07 -16.35
N GLU A 467 33.91 -1.03 -17.25
CA GLU A 467 34.26 -0.75 -18.65
C GLU A 467 33.01 -0.85 -19.55
N PRO A 468 32.70 0.17 -20.38
CA PRO A 468 31.58 0.08 -21.31
C PRO A 468 31.88 -1.01 -22.36
N SER A 469 30.95 -1.95 -22.48
CA SER A 469 31.05 -3.17 -23.27
C SER A 469 31.22 -2.89 -24.77
N ALA A 470 32.47 -2.88 -25.22
CA ALA A 470 32.84 -2.92 -26.63
C ALA A 470 34.01 -3.88 -26.85
N LYS A 471 33.71 -5.16 -27.12
CA LYS A 471 34.30 -5.97 -28.22
C LYS A 471 33.92 -7.45 -28.14
N ARG A 472 32.99 -7.78 -29.05
CA ARG A 472 32.90 -8.98 -29.91
C ARG A 472 34.10 -9.95 -29.84
N ILE A 473 33.77 -11.19 -29.48
CA ILE A 473 34.26 -12.50 -29.94
C ILE A 473 35.56 -12.48 -30.76
N LYS A 474 36.61 -13.10 -30.23
CA LYS A 474 37.62 -13.83 -31.03
C LYS A 474 37.84 -15.21 -30.45
N ILE A 475 37.45 -16.20 -31.24
CA ILE A 475 37.83 -17.60 -31.14
C ILE A 475 39.35 -17.68 -31.27
N SER A 476 40.01 -18.36 -30.34
CA SER A 476 41.37 -18.85 -30.54
C SER A 476 41.50 -20.28 -30.01
N ASN A 477 41.65 -21.20 -30.95
CA ASN A 477 42.15 -22.55 -30.75
C ASN A 477 43.51 -22.52 -30.05
N ASN A 478 43.73 -23.40 -29.07
CA ASN A 478 44.93 -24.25 -29.05
C ASN A 478 44.85 -25.39 -28.02
N LYS A 479 44.90 -26.59 -28.61
CA LYS A 479 45.52 -27.87 -28.24
C LYS A 479 46.33 -28.04 -26.94
N ASP A 480 46.12 -29.25 -26.41
CA ASP A 480 47.03 -30.20 -25.76
C ASP A 480 47.63 -29.86 -24.37
N ASN A 481 47.20 -30.60 -23.35
CA ASN A 481 48.06 -31.64 -22.76
C ASN A 481 47.29 -32.57 -21.81
N SER A 482 47.53 -33.86 -22.01
CA SER A 482 47.16 -35.04 -21.24
C SER A 482 47.99 -35.19 -19.97
N GLU A 483 47.38 -35.76 -18.91
CA GLU A 483 47.95 -36.75 -17.97
C GLU A 483 46.84 -37.12 -16.96
N GLY A 484 46.24 -38.32 -17.03
CA GLY A 484 46.50 -39.46 -16.13
C GLY A 484 45.91 -39.23 -14.72
N VAL A 485 44.91 -39.98 -14.23
CA VAL A 485 45.12 -41.31 -13.61
C VAL A 485 43.78 -41.93 -13.13
N SER A 486 43.61 -43.20 -13.49
CA SER A 486 42.89 -44.35 -12.89
C SER A 486 41.39 -44.33 -12.53
N GLU A 487 40.70 -45.25 -13.21
CA GLU A 487 39.43 -45.92 -12.89
C GLU A 487 39.45 -46.72 -11.57
N ALA A 488 38.27 -46.82 -10.93
CA ALA A 488 37.83 -48.04 -10.26
C ALA A 488 36.28 -48.05 -10.14
N GLY A 489 35.61 -48.98 -10.83
CA GLY A 489 34.22 -49.36 -10.55
C GLY A 489 34.12 -50.22 -9.28
N PRO A 490 32.91 -50.53 -8.78
CA PRO A 490 32.12 -51.56 -9.46
C PRO A 490 30.57 -51.46 -9.42
N SER A 491 29.98 -52.12 -10.43
CA SER A 491 28.77 -52.97 -10.47
C SER A 491 27.39 -52.51 -9.96
N ASN A 492 26.45 -52.56 -10.92
CA ASN A 492 25.00 -52.71 -10.80
C ASN A 492 24.56 -53.81 -9.81
N ASP A 493 23.46 -53.52 -9.09
CA ASP A 493 22.35 -54.47 -8.93
C ASP A 493 21.05 -53.69 -8.65
N GLY A 494 19.98 -54.01 -9.38
CA GLY A 494 18.70 -53.31 -9.34
C GLY A 494 17.68 -53.95 -8.39
N CYS A 495 16.79 -53.13 -7.82
CA CYS A 495 15.41 -53.51 -7.49
C CYS A 495 14.58 -52.27 -7.13
N SER A 496 13.50 -52.07 -7.89
CA SER A 496 12.44 -51.07 -7.71
C SER A 496 11.61 -51.28 -6.44
N LYS A 497 11.22 -50.19 -5.75
CA LYS A 497 9.96 -50.04 -5.01
C LYS A 497 9.76 -48.60 -4.50
N ASP A 498 8.55 -48.09 -4.74
CA ASP A 498 8.03 -46.77 -4.37
C ASP A 498 8.33 -46.35 -2.93
N LYS A 499 8.84 -45.13 -2.74
CA LYS A 499 8.92 -44.46 -1.43
C LYS A 499 8.77 -42.95 -1.61
N ASP A 500 7.89 -42.37 -0.79
CA ASP A 500 7.80 -40.94 -0.50
C ASP A 500 9.20 -40.34 -0.35
N VAL A 501 9.51 -39.35 -1.18
CA VAL A 501 10.83 -38.73 -1.20
C VAL A 501 10.91 -37.68 -0.09
N GLN A 502 11.21 -38.12 1.13
CA GLN A 502 11.75 -37.24 2.18
C GLN A 502 13.24 -36.99 1.90
N ILE A 503 13.57 -35.82 1.34
CA ILE A 503 14.97 -35.41 1.14
C ILE A 503 15.49 -34.76 2.43
N THR A 504 16.46 -35.40 3.08
CA THR A 504 17.17 -34.83 4.23
C THR A 504 18.22 -33.79 3.81
N LEU A 505 18.28 -32.66 4.54
CA LEU A 505 19.18 -31.51 4.36
C LEU A 505 20.68 -31.86 4.20
N THR A 506 21.08 -33.04 4.67
CA THR A 506 22.44 -33.57 4.62
C THR A 506 22.85 -34.15 3.27
N GLN A 507 21.90 -34.62 2.44
CA GLN A 507 22.17 -35.08 1.07
C GLN A 507 22.35 -33.90 0.10
N ILE A 508 21.66 -32.78 0.37
CA ILE A 508 21.74 -31.53 -0.40
C ILE A 508 23.12 -30.86 -0.27
N ARG A 509 23.80 -31.04 0.87
CA ARG A 509 25.03 -30.31 1.23
C ARG A 509 26.31 -30.78 0.53
N ARG A 510 26.33 -31.96 -0.10
CA ARG A 510 27.54 -32.54 -0.72
C ARG A 510 27.65 -32.37 -2.24
N LYS A 511 26.58 -31.94 -2.92
CA LYS A 511 26.55 -31.92 -4.40
C LYS A 511 26.73 -30.55 -5.06
N TYR A 512 26.49 -29.43 -4.37
CA TYR A 512 26.29 -28.14 -5.06
C TYR A 512 27.11 -26.97 -4.49
N GLU A 513 28.44 -27.11 -4.50
CA GLU A 513 29.38 -25.98 -4.36
C GLU A 513 29.88 -25.43 -5.73
N THR A 514 29.50 -26.08 -6.83
CA THR A 514 29.84 -25.66 -8.20
C THR A 514 28.56 -25.57 -9.02
N VAL A 515 28.31 -24.41 -9.64
CA VAL A 515 27.14 -24.16 -10.49
C VAL A 515 27.44 -24.74 -11.87
N GLU A 516 26.65 -25.73 -12.30
CA GLU A 516 26.60 -26.14 -13.70
C GLU A 516 25.84 -25.06 -14.49
N VAL A 517 26.41 -24.60 -15.61
CA VAL A 517 25.80 -23.59 -16.47
C VAL A 517 24.50 -24.15 -17.04
N PHE A 518 23.37 -23.54 -16.68
CA PHE A 518 22.04 -23.99 -17.14
C PHE A 518 21.84 -23.67 -18.63
N PRO A 519 21.51 -24.65 -19.49
CA PRO A 519 21.43 -24.44 -20.93
C PRO A 519 20.16 -23.73 -21.43
N SER A 520 19.10 -23.66 -20.61
CA SER A 520 17.80 -23.08 -20.99
C SER A 520 17.62 -21.64 -20.51
N PRO A 521 16.96 -20.75 -21.29
CA PRO A 521 16.69 -19.38 -20.87
C PRO A 521 15.69 -19.35 -19.69
N VAL A 522 16.15 -18.87 -18.53
CA VAL A 522 15.31 -18.64 -17.34
C VAL A 522 14.96 -17.17 -17.25
N MET A 523 13.68 -16.87 -17.06
CA MET A 523 13.19 -15.52 -16.83
C MET A 523 12.60 -15.39 -15.44
N ILE A 524 12.98 -14.33 -14.73
CA ILE A 524 12.51 -14.03 -13.39
C ILE A 524 11.72 -12.72 -13.45
N ARG A 525 10.50 -12.72 -12.89
CA ARG A 525 9.62 -11.55 -12.92
C ARG A 525 9.05 -11.29 -11.51
N PRO A 526 9.14 -10.05 -10.99
CA PRO A 526 8.38 -9.65 -9.82
C PRO A 526 6.88 -9.58 -10.14
N TYR A 527 6.02 -10.03 -9.22
CA TYR A 527 4.57 -9.86 -9.32
C TYR A 527 4.05 -8.65 -8.54
N ASN A 528 4.77 -8.19 -7.50
CA ASN A 528 4.41 -7.00 -6.74
C ASN A 528 5.31 -5.83 -7.15
N ASN A 529 4.80 -4.94 -8.00
CA ASN A 529 5.50 -3.73 -8.39
C ASN A 529 5.05 -2.56 -7.50
N PRO A 530 5.92 -2.01 -6.63
CA PRO A 530 5.56 -0.95 -5.70
C PRO A 530 5.15 0.38 -6.35
N ASN A 531 5.40 0.53 -7.66
CA ASN A 531 5.03 1.73 -8.39
C ASN A 531 3.56 1.77 -8.83
N GLU A 532 2.75 0.72 -8.61
CA GLU A 532 1.31 0.63 -9.00
C GLU A 532 0.99 0.96 -10.48
N GLU A 533 1.99 1.27 -11.31
CA GLU A 533 1.82 1.66 -12.72
C GLU A 533 1.49 0.45 -13.60
N ASP A 534 1.97 -0.74 -13.24
CA ASP A 534 1.80 -1.97 -14.03
C ASP A 534 0.78 -2.94 -13.40
N ALA A 535 -0.47 -2.49 -13.24
CA ALA A 535 -1.56 -3.40 -12.87
C ALA A 535 -1.71 -4.49 -13.95
N PHE A 536 -1.96 -5.73 -13.55
CA PHE A 536 -2.13 -6.90 -14.45
C PHE A 536 -0.90 -7.38 -15.23
N SER A 537 0.30 -6.89 -14.90
CA SER A 537 1.54 -7.29 -15.60
C SER A 537 1.85 -8.79 -15.59
N VAL A 538 1.37 -9.53 -14.57
CA VAL A 538 1.51 -10.99 -14.47
C VAL A 538 0.83 -11.69 -15.64
N ASN A 539 -0.42 -11.32 -15.96
CA ASN A 539 -1.20 -11.96 -17.01
C ASN A 539 -0.63 -11.65 -18.39
N GLU A 540 -0.23 -10.40 -18.64
CA GLU A 540 0.47 -10.03 -19.88
C GLU A 540 1.76 -10.81 -20.09
N THR A 541 2.52 -11.02 -19.01
CA THR A 541 3.75 -11.83 -19.03
C THR A 541 3.43 -13.27 -19.39
N LEU A 542 2.40 -13.87 -18.78
CA LEU A 542 1.96 -15.23 -19.08
C LEU A 542 1.52 -15.38 -20.54
N LEU A 543 0.71 -14.44 -21.05
CA LEU A 543 0.19 -14.47 -22.42
C LEU A 543 1.28 -14.22 -23.48
N SER A 544 2.23 -13.32 -23.22
CA SER A 544 3.31 -12.99 -24.16
C SER A 544 4.35 -14.09 -24.26
N LEU A 545 4.69 -14.75 -23.14
CA LEU A 545 5.83 -15.65 -23.08
C LEU A 545 5.44 -17.12 -23.21
N LYS A 546 4.19 -17.47 -22.88
CA LYS A 546 3.63 -18.84 -22.92
C LYS A 546 4.60 -19.88 -22.33
N PRO A 547 4.91 -19.78 -21.02
CA PRO A 547 5.94 -20.61 -20.40
C PRO A 547 5.49 -22.07 -20.22
N ASP A 548 6.41 -23.01 -20.46
CA ASP A 548 6.18 -24.45 -20.25
C ASP A 548 6.31 -24.85 -18.77
N VAL A 549 7.19 -24.14 -18.06
CA VAL A 549 7.49 -24.36 -16.65
C VAL A 549 7.33 -23.05 -15.90
N ILE A 550 6.51 -23.07 -14.86
CA ILE A 550 6.29 -21.95 -13.95
C ILE A 550 6.77 -22.35 -12.56
N VAL A 551 7.61 -21.52 -11.94
CA VAL A 551 8.05 -21.69 -10.55
C VAL A 551 7.53 -20.53 -9.73
N ILE A 552 6.71 -20.82 -8.73
CA ILE A 552 6.20 -19.84 -7.77
C ILE A 552 7.14 -19.87 -6.56
N PHE A 553 7.98 -18.83 -6.45
CA PHE A 553 8.97 -18.73 -5.37
C PHE A 553 8.33 -18.30 -4.05
N ASP A 554 7.46 -17.30 -4.08
CA ASP A 554 6.69 -16.82 -2.94
C ASP A 554 5.19 -17.01 -3.23
N PRO A 555 4.48 -17.83 -2.45
CA PRO A 555 3.11 -18.19 -2.70
C PRO A 555 2.13 -17.10 -2.27
N GLU A 556 1.46 -16.47 -3.24
CA GLU A 556 0.32 -15.57 -3.00
C GLU A 556 -0.97 -16.14 -3.60
N LEU A 557 -2.11 -15.94 -2.93
CA LEU A 557 -3.42 -16.43 -3.37
C LEU A 557 -3.84 -15.91 -4.74
N GLU A 558 -3.58 -14.64 -5.03
CA GLU A 558 -3.98 -14.02 -6.30
C GLU A 558 -3.14 -14.58 -7.47
N LEU A 559 -1.82 -14.65 -7.30
CA LEU A 559 -0.89 -15.22 -8.28
C LEU A 559 -1.23 -16.69 -8.60
N VAL A 560 -1.43 -17.52 -7.57
CA VAL A 560 -1.78 -18.94 -7.76
C VAL A 560 -3.05 -19.08 -8.60
N ARG A 561 -4.08 -18.27 -8.32
CA ARG A 561 -5.36 -18.31 -9.04
C ARG A 561 -5.24 -17.79 -10.47
N GLN A 562 -4.44 -16.75 -10.71
CA GLN A 562 -4.17 -16.26 -12.07
C GLN A 562 -3.46 -17.33 -12.91
N ILE A 563 -2.50 -18.05 -12.33
CA ILE A 563 -1.81 -19.16 -13.01
C ILE A 563 -2.77 -20.33 -13.27
N GLU A 564 -3.65 -20.67 -12.32
CA GLU A 564 -4.70 -21.69 -12.52
C GLU A 564 -5.60 -21.36 -13.72
N ILE A 565 -6.07 -20.10 -13.81
CA ILE A 565 -6.92 -19.64 -14.91
C ILE A 565 -6.17 -19.67 -16.24
N HIS A 566 -4.93 -19.18 -16.27
CA HIS A 566 -4.08 -19.22 -17.46
C HIS A 566 -3.85 -20.66 -17.94
N ARG A 567 -3.58 -21.59 -17.01
CA ARG A 567 -3.43 -23.01 -17.30
C ARG A 567 -4.72 -23.60 -17.87
N ALA A 568 -5.88 -23.31 -17.28
CA ALA A 568 -7.16 -23.79 -17.80
C ALA A 568 -7.40 -23.30 -19.24
N ARG A 569 -7.02 -22.05 -19.54
CA ARG A 569 -7.14 -21.48 -20.89
C ARG A 569 -6.18 -22.12 -21.91
N MET A 570 -4.95 -22.41 -21.50
CA MET A 570 -3.92 -22.97 -22.37
C MET A 570 -3.93 -24.51 -22.42
N ALA A 571 -4.77 -25.18 -21.63
CA ALA A 571 -4.84 -26.64 -21.55
C ALA A 571 -4.97 -27.35 -22.92
N PRO A 572 -5.72 -26.84 -23.93
CA PRO A 572 -5.78 -27.47 -25.24
C PRO A 572 -4.48 -27.38 -26.06
N GLN A 573 -3.57 -26.45 -25.72
CA GLN A 573 -2.40 -26.10 -26.53
C GLN A 573 -1.07 -26.47 -25.88
N GLN A 574 -0.96 -26.34 -24.56
CA GLN A 574 0.30 -26.46 -23.84
C GLN A 574 0.07 -27.15 -22.49
N ASN A 575 0.94 -28.10 -22.18
CA ASN A 575 0.98 -28.72 -20.85
C ASN A 575 1.94 -27.95 -19.94
N ILE A 576 1.39 -27.02 -19.16
CA ILE A 576 2.15 -26.15 -18.25
C ILE A 576 2.39 -26.89 -16.92
N ARG A 577 3.66 -26.99 -16.51
CA ARG A 577 4.07 -27.55 -15.22
C ARG A 577 4.31 -26.45 -14.21
N VAL A 578 3.69 -26.56 -13.04
CA VAL A 578 3.76 -25.53 -11.99
C VAL A 578 4.45 -26.10 -10.76
N TYR A 579 5.54 -25.47 -10.33
CA TYR A 579 6.23 -25.79 -9.08
C TYR A 579 5.89 -24.73 -8.04
N PHE A 580 5.48 -25.17 -6.86
CA PHE A 580 5.04 -24.31 -5.77
C PHE A 580 5.92 -24.55 -4.55
N LEU A 581 6.68 -23.52 -4.13
CA LEU A 581 7.60 -23.61 -2.99
C LEU A 581 6.92 -23.11 -1.71
N VAL A 582 6.86 -23.95 -0.68
CA VAL A 582 6.33 -23.57 0.64
C VAL A 582 7.25 -24.06 1.74
N PHE A 583 7.52 -23.20 2.73
CA PHE A 583 8.15 -23.64 3.96
C PHE A 583 7.15 -24.30 4.91
N ARG A 584 7.37 -25.58 5.22
CA ARG A 584 6.56 -26.32 6.18
C ARG A 584 6.79 -25.85 7.61
N ASN A 585 5.73 -25.80 8.42
CA ASN A 585 5.73 -25.32 9.80
C ASN A 585 6.27 -23.88 9.93
N SER A 586 6.06 -23.06 8.90
CA SER A 586 6.53 -21.67 8.87
C SER A 586 5.39 -20.67 9.02
N VAL A 587 5.75 -19.44 9.35
CA VAL A 587 4.80 -18.32 9.36
C VAL A 587 4.24 -18.02 7.96
N GLU A 588 5.01 -18.27 6.89
CA GLU A 588 4.55 -18.10 5.51
C GLU A 588 3.38 -19.03 5.18
N GLU A 589 3.52 -20.33 5.48
CA GLU A 589 2.45 -21.32 5.33
C GLU A 589 1.23 -20.94 6.17
N GLN A 590 1.43 -20.56 7.43
CA GLN A 590 0.33 -20.18 8.31
C GLN A 590 -0.44 -18.95 7.79
N ILE A 591 0.26 -17.93 7.28
CA ILE A 591 -0.38 -16.74 6.69
C ILE A 591 -1.20 -17.13 5.46
N TYR A 592 -0.65 -18.00 4.60
CA TYR A 592 -1.33 -18.50 3.40
C TYR A 592 -2.61 -19.27 3.75
N LEU A 593 -2.51 -20.27 4.64
CA LEU A 593 -3.65 -21.09 5.09
C LEU A 593 -4.72 -20.26 5.82
N THR A 594 -4.30 -19.36 6.71
CA THR A 594 -5.22 -18.46 7.42
C THR A 594 -5.97 -17.55 6.45
N SER A 595 -5.30 -17.09 5.39
CA SER A 595 -5.93 -16.25 4.36
C SER A 595 -6.99 -17.02 3.57
N ILE A 596 -6.73 -18.28 3.21
CA ILE A 596 -7.72 -19.17 2.57
C ILE A 596 -8.91 -19.40 3.49
N GLN A 597 -8.65 -19.78 4.75
CA GLN A 597 -9.69 -20.09 5.71
C GLN A 597 -10.60 -18.88 5.96
N ARG A 598 -10.02 -17.68 6.07
CA ARG A 598 -10.80 -16.44 6.23
C ARG A 598 -11.63 -16.09 5.02
N GLU A 599 -11.09 -16.26 3.82
CA GLU A 599 -11.86 -16.02 2.61
C GLU A 599 -13.05 -16.98 2.53
N LYS A 600 -12.85 -18.26 2.85
CA LYS A 600 -13.91 -19.27 2.93
C LYS A 600 -14.98 -18.89 3.95
N LEU A 601 -14.57 -18.62 5.19
CA LEU A 601 -15.48 -18.21 6.27
C LEU A 601 -16.24 -16.91 5.92
N ALA A 602 -15.59 -15.99 5.20
CA ALA A 602 -16.25 -14.77 4.73
C ALA A 602 -17.36 -15.07 3.74
N PHE A 603 -17.13 -15.95 2.76
CA PHE A 603 -18.19 -16.34 1.83
C PHE A 603 -19.33 -17.10 2.51
N GLU A 604 -19.03 -18.01 3.44
CA GLU A 604 -20.06 -18.73 4.21
C GLU A 604 -20.96 -17.74 4.96
N LYS A 605 -20.37 -16.79 5.71
CA LYS A 605 -21.12 -15.73 6.39
C LYS A 605 -21.90 -14.83 5.44
N LEU A 606 -21.33 -14.46 4.28
CA LEU A 606 -22.03 -13.63 3.29
C LEU A 606 -23.21 -14.35 2.64
N ILE A 607 -23.11 -15.67 2.44
CA ILE A 607 -24.22 -16.49 1.94
C ILE A 607 -25.34 -16.56 2.98
N GLU A 608 -25.00 -16.73 4.26
CA GLU A 608 -25.96 -16.69 5.38
C GLU A 608 -26.63 -15.31 5.51
N GLU A 609 -25.86 -14.23 5.42
CA GLU A 609 -26.38 -12.86 5.43
C GLU A 609 -27.29 -12.62 4.21
N LYS A 610 -26.88 -13.03 3.00
CA LYS A 610 -27.71 -12.93 1.79
C LYS A 610 -29.03 -13.68 1.95
N ALA A 611 -29.01 -14.88 2.55
CA ALA A 611 -30.20 -15.70 2.75
C ALA A 611 -31.16 -15.14 3.80
N SER A 612 -30.66 -14.39 4.79
CA SER A 612 -31.46 -13.79 5.87
C SER A 612 -31.84 -12.33 5.65
N MET A 613 -31.15 -11.63 4.75
CA MET A 613 -31.33 -10.21 4.48
C MET A 613 -32.68 -9.93 3.79
N VAL A 614 -33.48 -9.08 4.43
CA VAL A 614 -34.71 -8.53 3.84
C VAL A 614 -34.37 -7.25 3.10
N VAL A 615 -34.53 -7.25 1.78
CA VAL A 615 -34.31 -6.08 0.93
C VAL A 615 -35.67 -5.48 0.54
N PRO A 616 -35.94 -4.19 0.85
CA PRO A 616 -37.14 -3.52 0.38
C PRO A 616 -37.15 -3.36 -1.14
N ASN A 617 -38.32 -3.50 -1.79
CA ASN A 617 -38.45 -3.34 -3.24
C ASN A 617 -38.05 -1.94 -3.74
N GLU A 618 -38.22 -0.90 -2.90
CA GLU A 618 -37.91 0.50 -3.23
C GLU A 618 -36.39 0.80 -3.25
N ARG A 619 -35.53 -0.19 -2.95
CA ARG A 619 -34.09 -0.03 -2.76
C ARG A 619 -33.35 0.59 -3.95
N GLU A 620 -33.77 0.27 -5.17
CA GLU A 620 -33.16 0.80 -6.40
C GLU A 620 -33.46 2.30 -6.60
N ALA A 621 -34.35 2.87 -5.78
CA ALA A 621 -34.75 4.26 -5.80
C ALA A 621 -35.23 4.76 -7.17
N LYS A 622 -35.80 3.85 -7.97
CA LYS A 622 -36.45 4.16 -9.25
C LYS A 622 -37.75 4.96 -9.04
N ASP A 623 -38.44 4.69 -7.94
CA ASP A 623 -39.64 5.41 -7.53
C ASP A 623 -39.28 6.61 -6.62
N GLU A 624 -40.12 7.67 -6.64
CA GLU A 624 -39.92 8.90 -5.84
C GLU A 624 -40.15 8.70 -4.33
N LEU A 625 -40.66 7.53 -3.93
CA LEU A 625 -41.00 7.18 -2.54
C LEU A 625 -39.79 6.81 -1.68
N ASN A 626 -38.60 6.66 -2.27
CA ASN A 626 -37.42 6.24 -1.51
C ASN A 626 -36.94 7.33 -0.54
N GLN A 627 -37.06 7.04 0.76
CA GLN A 627 -36.70 7.92 1.87
C GLN A 627 -35.23 8.38 1.86
N ASP A 628 -34.34 7.60 1.26
CA ASP A 628 -32.91 7.91 1.21
C ASP A 628 -32.59 9.04 0.22
N LEU A 629 -33.52 9.36 -0.69
CA LEU A 629 -33.41 10.47 -1.64
C LEU A 629 -34.07 11.76 -1.15
N TRP A 630 -34.90 11.71 -0.10
CA TRP A 630 -35.61 12.88 0.37
C TRP A 630 -34.66 13.95 0.90
N ARG A 631 -34.88 15.18 0.43
CA ARG A 631 -34.26 16.39 0.95
C ARG A 631 -35.19 16.97 2.02
N ASP A 632 -34.67 17.15 3.23
CA ASP A 632 -35.38 17.67 4.42
C ASP A 632 -36.45 16.71 5.01
N PRO A 633 -36.32 16.25 6.27
CA PRO A 633 -37.32 15.43 6.95
C PRO A 633 -38.70 16.09 7.06
N SER A 634 -38.75 17.43 7.06
CA SER A 634 -39.99 18.20 7.23
C SER A 634 -40.90 18.11 6.00
N LYS A 635 -40.30 18.01 4.81
CA LYS A 635 -41.02 17.84 3.53
C LYS A 635 -41.44 16.39 3.28
N ALA A 636 -40.84 15.43 3.98
CA ALA A 636 -41.22 14.02 3.90
C ALA A 636 -42.64 13.77 4.47
N SER A 637 -43.01 14.44 5.57
CA SER A 637 -44.37 14.40 6.11
C SER A 637 -45.39 15.03 5.15
N ASP A 638 -45.01 16.13 4.48
CA ASP A 638 -45.88 16.81 3.51
C ASP A 638 -46.02 16.02 2.20
N ALA A 639 -45.00 15.28 1.78
CA ALA A 639 -45.04 14.37 0.62
C ALA A 639 -46.00 13.18 0.84
N ILE A 640 -46.00 12.59 2.05
CA ILE A 640 -46.93 11.52 2.41
C ILE A 640 -48.38 12.02 2.44
N ILE A 641 -48.61 13.27 2.85
CA ILE A 641 -49.93 13.90 2.89
C ILE A 641 -50.39 14.32 1.47
N SER A 642 -49.46 14.79 0.62
CA SER A 642 -49.76 15.23 -0.75
C SER A 642 -49.95 14.09 -1.76
N ALA A 643 -49.48 12.87 -1.47
CA ALA A 643 -49.79 11.68 -2.26
C ALA A 643 -51.30 11.33 -2.31
N GLN A 644 -52.12 11.95 -1.44
CA GLN A 644 -53.59 11.81 -1.47
C GLN A 644 -54.33 13.01 -2.09
N SER A 645 -53.62 14.05 -2.54
CA SER A 645 -54.24 15.30 -3.00
C SER A 645 -53.46 15.92 -4.18
N HIS A 646 -53.73 15.45 -5.39
CA HIS A 646 -53.39 16.19 -6.60
C HIS A 646 -54.29 17.43 -6.74
N ARG A 647 -53.84 18.58 -6.24
CA ARG A 647 -54.29 19.91 -6.70
C ARG A 647 -53.29 20.99 -6.29
N ASN A 648 -52.66 21.56 -7.31
CA ASN A 648 -52.00 22.87 -7.39
C ASN A 648 -51.30 23.39 -6.12
N MET A 649 -49.99 23.14 -6.01
CA MET A 649 -49.11 24.07 -5.31
C MET A 649 -48.26 24.81 -6.33
N GLU A 650 -48.52 26.10 -6.47
CA GLU A 650 -47.54 27.06 -6.97
C GLU A 650 -46.28 26.94 -6.11
N GLN A 651 -45.14 26.70 -6.75
CA GLN A 651 -43.85 26.73 -6.10
C GLN A 651 -43.58 28.16 -5.63
N THR A 652 -43.84 28.47 -4.37
CA THR A 652 -43.23 29.63 -3.72
C THR A 652 -41.72 29.43 -3.73
N THR A 653 -41.05 30.09 -4.66
CA THR A 653 -39.59 30.20 -4.75
C THR A 653 -39.07 31.03 -3.57
N GLU A 654 -39.11 30.49 -2.36
CA GLU A 654 -38.18 30.92 -1.32
C GLU A 654 -36.78 30.50 -1.78
N GLY A 655 -35.85 31.47 -1.86
CA GLY A 655 -34.53 31.27 -2.44
C GLY A 655 -33.78 30.11 -1.80
N ARG A 656 -33.24 29.21 -2.63
CA ARG A 656 -32.47 28.05 -2.15
C ARG A 656 -31.22 28.54 -1.43
N GLU A 657 -30.96 27.98 -0.25
CA GLU A 657 -29.79 28.29 0.55
C GLU A 657 -28.54 27.62 -0.07
N ILE A 658 -27.51 28.40 -0.44
CA ILE A 658 -26.25 27.92 -1.05
C ILE A 658 -25.04 28.06 -0.11
N ILE A 659 -24.34 26.98 0.23
CA ILE A 659 -23.07 27.03 0.99
C ILE A 659 -21.90 26.79 0.04
N LEU A 660 -20.86 27.63 0.12
CA LEU A 660 -19.61 27.38 -0.59
C LEU A 660 -18.76 26.42 0.25
N VAL A 661 -18.31 25.33 -0.36
CA VAL A 661 -17.56 24.26 0.31
C VAL A 661 -16.21 24.09 -0.37
N ASP A 662 -15.14 23.98 0.43
CA ASP A 662 -13.83 23.65 -0.09
C ASP A 662 -13.81 22.23 -0.71
N ILE A 663 -13.24 22.09 -1.90
CA ILE A 663 -13.17 20.80 -2.61
C ILE A 663 -12.43 19.68 -1.87
N ARG A 664 -11.58 19.99 -0.88
CA ARG A 664 -10.88 19.00 -0.03
C ARG A 664 -11.82 18.44 1.04
N GLU A 665 -12.83 19.20 1.42
CA GLU A 665 -13.73 18.88 2.52
C GLU A 665 -14.86 17.90 2.12
N PHE A 666 -15.07 17.68 0.82
CA PHE A 666 -15.92 16.58 0.31
C PHE A 666 -15.44 15.18 0.72
N ARG A 667 -14.25 15.05 1.35
CA ARG A 667 -13.80 13.79 1.96
C ARG A 667 -14.49 13.49 3.29
N SER A 668 -15.11 14.50 3.92
CA SER A 668 -15.84 14.34 5.17
C SER A 668 -17.31 14.02 4.93
N GLU A 669 -18.00 13.60 5.99
CA GLU A 669 -19.41 13.22 5.95
C GLU A 669 -20.36 14.43 5.84
N LEU A 670 -19.90 15.60 6.28
CA LEU A 670 -20.74 16.78 6.48
C LEU A 670 -21.39 17.33 5.20
N PRO A 671 -20.70 17.43 4.04
CA PRO A 671 -21.34 17.87 2.80
C PRO A 671 -22.53 16.99 2.39
N SER A 672 -22.41 15.68 2.54
CA SER A 672 -23.49 14.75 2.21
C SER A 672 -24.75 14.96 3.07
N LEU A 673 -24.56 15.36 4.33
CA LEU A 673 -25.63 15.65 5.29
C LEU A 673 -26.27 17.03 5.06
N LEU A 674 -25.47 18.05 4.75
CA LEU A 674 -25.98 19.39 4.39
C LEU A 674 -26.90 19.32 3.17
N HIS A 675 -26.47 18.60 2.14
CA HIS A 675 -27.30 18.38 0.96
C HIS A 675 -28.58 17.60 1.27
N LYS A 676 -28.53 16.61 2.19
CA LYS A 676 -29.71 15.87 2.65
C LYS A 676 -30.72 16.76 3.40
N ARG A 677 -30.26 17.84 4.03
CA ARG A 677 -31.13 18.84 4.69
C ARG A 677 -31.66 19.92 3.74
N GLY A 678 -31.41 19.80 2.44
CA GLY A 678 -31.95 20.71 1.44
C GLY A 678 -31.13 21.98 1.21
N ILE A 679 -29.91 22.05 1.75
CA ILE A 679 -28.97 23.14 1.46
C ILE A 679 -28.18 22.76 0.20
N ASP A 680 -28.18 23.62 -0.81
CA ASP A 680 -27.40 23.41 -2.03
C ASP A 680 -25.93 23.74 -1.76
N LEU A 681 -25.02 22.96 -2.35
CA LEU A 681 -23.58 23.07 -2.13
C LEU A 681 -22.88 23.46 -3.41
N GLU A 682 -22.04 24.50 -3.33
CA GLU A 682 -21.21 24.92 -4.44
C GLU A 682 -19.72 24.62 -4.14
N PRO A 683 -19.11 23.67 -4.88
CA PRO A 683 -17.71 23.30 -4.67
C PRO A 683 -16.75 24.33 -5.27
N LEU A 684 -15.88 24.90 -4.42
CA LEU A 684 -14.84 25.87 -4.79
C LEU A 684 -13.50 25.51 -4.12
N THR A 685 -12.39 25.97 -4.69
CA THR A 685 -11.06 25.90 -4.04
C THR A 685 -10.89 27.10 -3.13
N LEU A 686 -10.97 26.91 -1.82
CA LEU A 686 -10.85 27.98 -0.85
C LEU A 686 -9.45 28.00 -0.24
N ASP A 687 -8.78 29.16 -0.26
CA ASP A 687 -7.50 29.31 0.44
C ASP A 687 -7.68 29.52 1.95
N VAL A 688 -8.82 30.09 2.35
CA VAL A 688 -9.12 30.51 3.72
C VAL A 688 -10.47 29.93 4.17
N GLY A 689 -10.41 28.98 5.10
CA GLY A 689 -11.56 28.27 5.68
C GLY A 689 -12.06 27.10 4.84
N ASP A 690 -12.93 26.28 5.45
CA ASP A 690 -13.48 25.08 4.82
C ASP A 690 -14.90 25.30 4.27
N TYR A 691 -15.69 26.14 4.94
CA TYR A 691 -17.06 26.48 4.54
C TYR A 691 -17.30 27.98 4.63
N ILE A 692 -17.99 28.54 3.65
CA ILE A 692 -18.49 29.93 3.68
C ILE A 692 -20.01 29.86 3.70
N LEU A 693 -20.60 30.26 4.83
CA LEU A 693 -22.06 30.18 5.04
C LEU A 693 -22.79 31.41 4.49
N THR A 694 -22.16 32.58 4.64
CA THR A 694 -22.64 33.91 4.26
C THR A 694 -21.43 34.77 3.92
N PRO A 695 -21.56 35.92 3.23
CA PRO A 695 -20.40 36.80 2.93
C PRO A 695 -19.54 37.16 4.16
N ASP A 696 -20.17 37.26 5.33
CA ASP A 696 -19.49 37.60 6.59
C ASP A 696 -18.91 36.41 7.37
N ILE A 697 -19.38 35.18 7.12
CA ILE A 697 -19.17 34.01 8.01
C ILE A 697 -18.36 32.94 7.27
N CYS A 698 -17.16 32.71 7.79
CA CYS A 698 -16.26 31.64 7.37
C CYS A 698 -16.09 30.64 8.53
N VAL A 699 -16.12 29.34 8.22
CA VAL A 699 -15.98 28.25 9.18
C VAL A 699 -14.77 27.40 8.82
N GLU A 700 -13.89 27.18 9.80
CA GLU A 700 -12.86 26.13 9.76
C GLU A 700 -13.36 24.98 10.66
N ARG A 701 -13.45 23.78 10.11
CA ARG A 701 -13.86 22.57 10.81
C ARG A 701 -12.64 21.81 11.32
N LYS A 702 -12.66 21.41 12.59
CA LYS A 702 -11.60 20.61 13.22
C LYS A 702 -12.18 19.46 14.02
N SER A 703 -11.69 18.25 13.76
CA SER A 703 -11.82 17.13 14.68
C SER A 703 -10.98 17.38 15.94
N ILE A 704 -11.28 16.72 17.06
CA ILE A 704 -10.44 16.83 18.28
C ILE A 704 -9.00 16.40 18.00
N SER A 705 -8.80 15.34 17.22
CA SER A 705 -7.47 14.85 16.85
C SER A 705 -6.69 15.89 16.07
N ASP A 706 -7.32 16.51 15.08
CA ASP A 706 -6.70 17.55 14.26
C ASP A 706 -6.50 18.85 15.04
N LEU A 707 -7.35 19.14 16.02
CA LEU A 707 -7.21 20.29 16.91
C LEU A 707 -5.94 20.17 17.76
N ILE A 708 -5.73 19.01 18.39
CA ILE A 708 -4.52 18.74 19.18
C ILE A 708 -3.27 18.87 18.29
N GLY A 709 -3.29 18.22 17.12
CA GLY A 709 -2.17 18.28 16.17
C GLY A 709 -1.88 19.70 15.67
N SER A 710 -2.92 20.44 15.26
CA SER A 710 -2.81 21.79 14.69
C SER A 710 -2.41 22.86 15.71
N LEU A 711 -2.83 22.71 16.98
CA LEU A 711 -2.37 23.57 18.07
C LEU A 711 -0.93 23.29 18.47
N ASN A 712 -0.50 22.02 18.43
CA ASN A 712 0.88 21.65 18.74
C ASN A 712 1.87 22.13 17.68
N CYS A 713 1.51 22.09 16.39
CA CYS A 713 2.36 22.60 15.31
C CYS A 713 2.18 24.10 15.01
N GLY A 714 1.24 24.78 15.68
CA GLY A 714 0.94 26.20 15.44
C GLY A 714 0.21 26.50 14.13
N ARG A 715 -0.17 25.47 13.34
CA ARG A 715 -0.92 25.64 12.07
C ARG A 715 -2.22 26.40 12.28
N LEU A 716 -2.96 26.08 13.35
CA LEU A 716 -4.26 26.69 13.61
C LEU A 716 -4.17 28.21 13.84
N TYR A 717 -3.06 28.68 14.41
CA TYR A 717 -2.84 30.11 14.63
C TYR A 717 -2.80 30.89 13.31
N LYS A 718 -2.06 30.37 12.32
CA LYS A 718 -1.98 30.97 10.98
C LYS A 718 -3.33 30.93 10.25
N GLN A 719 -4.09 29.84 10.43
CA GLN A 719 -5.43 29.72 9.86
C GLN A 719 -6.39 30.75 10.47
N ALA A 720 -6.38 30.91 11.80
CA ALA A 720 -7.18 31.92 12.49
C ALA A 720 -6.80 33.34 12.08
N GLU A 721 -5.50 33.61 11.90
CA GLU A 721 -5.00 34.89 11.40
C GLU A 721 -5.52 35.19 9.97
N ALA A 722 -5.44 34.21 9.07
CA ALA A 722 -5.95 34.36 7.71
C ALA A 722 -7.48 34.60 7.68
N MET A 723 -8.24 33.79 8.43
CA MET A 723 -9.69 33.96 8.52
C MET A 723 -10.10 35.32 9.08
N GLY A 724 -9.39 35.81 10.12
CA GLY A 724 -9.68 37.10 10.75
C GLY A 724 -9.35 38.33 9.89
N ARG A 725 -8.55 38.18 8.83
CA ARG A 725 -8.25 39.26 7.87
C ARG A 725 -9.33 39.42 6.82
N HIS A 726 -9.88 38.31 6.32
CA HIS A 726 -10.80 38.33 5.19
C HIS A 726 -12.28 38.28 5.58
N TYR A 727 -12.61 37.72 6.76
CA TYR A 727 -13.99 37.55 7.20
C TYR A 727 -14.25 38.26 8.52
N LYS A 728 -15.43 38.88 8.61
CA LYS A 728 -15.88 39.61 9.80
C LYS A 728 -16.16 38.70 10.99
N LYS A 729 -16.69 37.50 10.73
CA LYS A 729 -17.07 36.51 11.74
C LYS A 729 -16.42 35.15 11.45
N PRO A 730 -15.12 34.99 11.78
CA PRO A 730 -14.46 33.70 11.66
C PRO A 730 -14.96 32.75 12.77
N ILE A 731 -15.33 31.53 12.39
CA ILE A 731 -15.82 30.49 13.29
C ILE A 731 -14.87 29.29 13.23
N LEU A 732 -14.39 28.86 14.39
CA LEU A 732 -13.74 27.56 14.54
C LEU A 732 -14.79 26.57 15.07
N LEU A 733 -15.17 25.62 14.22
CA LEU A 733 -16.07 24.52 14.56
C LEU A 733 -15.24 23.32 15.04
N ILE A 734 -15.46 22.92 16.29
CA ILE A 734 -14.81 21.76 16.90
C ILE A 734 -15.83 20.63 17.00
N GLU A 735 -15.59 19.56 16.25
CA GLU A 735 -16.43 18.36 16.28
C GLU A 735 -15.87 17.30 17.22
N HIS A 736 -16.74 16.80 18.09
CA HIS A 736 -16.48 15.69 19.00
C HIS A 736 -17.43 14.54 18.68
N GLU A 737 -16.93 13.51 18.00
CA GLU A 737 -17.72 12.30 17.76
C GLU A 737 -17.87 11.50 19.06
N GLN A 738 -19.00 11.67 19.76
CA GLN A 738 -19.33 10.84 20.93
C GLN A 738 -19.81 9.47 20.46
N LYS A 739 -18.89 8.54 20.22
CA LYS A 739 -19.27 7.12 20.15
C LYS A 739 -19.67 6.67 21.56
N ALA A 740 -20.96 6.37 21.73
CA ALA A 740 -21.66 6.18 23.00
C ALA A 740 -21.18 5.00 23.89
N GLN A 741 -19.99 4.45 23.70
CA GLN A 741 -19.51 3.27 24.43
C GLN A 741 -18.31 3.49 25.36
N LEU A 742 -17.73 4.70 25.46
CA LEU A 742 -16.57 4.92 26.35
C LEU A 742 -16.55 6.26 27.11
N SER A 743 -17.72 6.83 27.42
CA SER A 743 -17.80 8.19 27.99
C SER A 743 -17.58 8.33 29.50
N THR A 744 -17.03 7.36 30.24
CA THR A 744 -16.93 7.52 31.71
C THR A 744 -15.53 7.62 32.33
N ARG A 745 -14.42 7.35 31.63
CA ARG A 745 -13.08 7.43 32.29
C ARG A 745 -11.93 8.07 31.53
N PHE A 746 -11.99 8.22 30.20
CA PHE A 746 -10.79 8.62 29.43
C PHE A 746 -10.81 10.03 28.82
N GLY A 747 -11.95 10.73 28.78
CA GLY A 747 -12.06 12.04 28.10
C GLY A 747 -11.65 13.30 28.88
N LYS A 748 -11.31 13.22 30.17
CA LYS A 748 -11.00 14.42 30.97
C LYS A 748 -9.58 14.94 30.77
N ASN A 749 -8.61 14.12 30.36
CA ASN A 749 -7.22 14.53 30.32
C ASN A 749 -6.85 15.31 29.04
N ASP A 750 -7.47 15.02 27.89
CA ASP A 750 -7.06 15.62 26.62
C ASP A 750 -7.48 17.09 26.48
N LEU A 751 -8.73 17.40 26.88
CA LEU A 751 -9.20 18.79 26.89
C LEU A 751 -8.37 19.65 27.85
N THR A 752 -7.87 19.08 28.97
CA THR A 752 -7.07 19.88 29.92
C THR A 752 -5.73 20.36 29.35
N GLN A 753 -5.13 19.63 28.40
CA GLN A 753 -3.90 20.07 27.74
C GLN A 753 -4.15 21.09 26.61
N VAL A 754 -5.30 20.97 25.95
CA VAL A 754 -5.70 21.81 24.82
C VAL A 754 -6.27 23.15 25.27
N MET A 755 -7.02 23.18 26.37
CA MET A 755 -7.74 24.36 26.83
C MET A 755 -6.85 25.59 27.06
N PRO A 756 -5.66 25.49 27.70
CA PRO A 756 -4.79 26.65 27.84
C PRO A 756 -4.34 27.24 26.50
N LYS A 757 -4.04 26.39 25.51
CA LYS A 757 -3.63 26.84 24.17
C LYS A 757 -4.80 27.47 23.41
N LEU A 758 -6.01 26.92 23.58
CA LEU A 758 -7.23 27.46 22.98
C LEU A 758 -7.62 28.82 23.62
N GLN A 759 -7.41 28.97 24.92
CA GLN A 759 -7.59 30.25 25.62
C GLN A 759 -6.64 31.31 25.08
N VAL A 760 -5.36 30.99 24.92
CA VAL A 760 -4.38 31.90 24.30
C VAL A 760 -4.78 32.27 22.87
N LEU A 761 -5.23 31.31 22.07
CA LEU A 761 -5.72 31.57 20.71
C LEU A 761 -6.90 32.56 20.72
N THR A 762 -7.88 32.35 21.61
CA THR A 762 -9.08 33.19 21.70
C THR A 762 -8.75 34.58 22.23
N MET A 763 -7.77 34.71 23.13
CA MET A 763 -7.27 36.01 23.60
C MET A 763 -6.59 36.80 22.48
N ASN A 764 -5.84 36.14 21.59
CA ASN A 764 -5.17 36.79 20.47
C ASN A 764 -6.14 37.18 19.35
N PHE A 765 -7.21 36.40 19.13
CA PHE A 765 -8.20 36.64 18.08
C PHE A 765 -9.61 36.87 18.66
N PRO A 766 -9.95 38.10 19.10
CA PRO A 766 -11.20 38.38 19.82
C PRO A 766 -12.47 38.21 18.96
N ASN A 767 -12.34 38.28 17.63
CA ASN A 767 -13.44 38.07 16.69
C ASN A 767 -13.70 36.58 16.39
N LEU A 768 -12.77 35.69 16.76
CA LEU A 768 -12.90 34.26 16.54
C LEU A 768 -13.98 33.68 17.45
N ARG A 769 -14.98 33.04 16.86
CA ARG A 769 -16.05 32.35 17.60
C ARG A 769 -15.79 30.86 17.61
N LEU A 770 -16.02 30.22 18.75
CA LEU A 770 -15.89 28.77 18.90
C LEU A 770 -17.28 28.14 18.93
N ILE A 771 -17.49 27.13 18.09
CA ILE A 771 -18.70 26.29 18.12
C ILE A 771 -18.27 24.86 18.42
N TRP A 772 -18.91 24.26 19.42
CA TRP A 772 -18.72 22.86 19.76
C TRP A 772 -19.90 22.05 19.24
N SER A 773 -19.60 20.97 18.51
CA SER A 773 -20.61 20.08 17.95
C SER A 773 -20.35 18.64 18.38
N PRO A 774 -21.37 17.90 18.86
CA PRO A 774 -21.26 16.47 19.21
C PRO A 774 -21.23 15.53 18.00
N GLY A 775 -21.28 16.05 16.76
CA GLY A 775 -21.16 15.26 15.54
C GLY A 775 -21.68 15.98 14.29
N SER A 776 -21.38 15.44 13.11
CA SER A 776 -21.70 16.10 11.83
C SER A 776 -23.20 16.30 11.58
N HIS A 777 -24.07 15.46 12.15
CA HIS A 777 -25.52 15.68 12.14
C HIS A 777 -25.92 16.97 12.85
N TYR A 778 -25.41 17.22 14.05
CA TYR A 778 -25.69 18.46 14.78
C TYR A 778 -25.05 19.66 14.09
N THR A 779 -23.83 19.50 13.55
CA THR A 779 -23.18 20.56 12.76
C THR A 779 -24.05 21.01 11.60
N SER A 780 -24.66 20.08 10.86
CA SER A 780 -25.55 20.42 9.76
C SER A 780 -26.81 21.18 10.22
N GLU A 781 -27.16 21.11 11.51
CA GLU A 781 -28.34 21.80 12.09
C GLU A 781 -27.96 23.23 12.43
N VAL A 782 -26.80 23.36 13.07
CA VAL A 782 -26.20 24.65 13.37
C VAL A 782 -25.99 25.44 12.08
N PHE A 783 -25.56 24.80 10.99
CA PHE A 783 -25.36 25.50 9.71
C PHE A 783 -26.67 26.04 9.14
N GLN A 784 -27.76 25.26 9.21
CA GLN A 784 -29.09 25.69 8.79
C GLN A 784 -29.59 26.87 9.63
N GLU A 785 -29.49 26.77 10.96
CA GLU A 785 -29.90 27.84 11.87
C GLU A 785 -29.03 29.10 11.75
N LEU A 786 -27.72 28.95 11.52
CA LEU A 786 -26.82 30.07 11.28
C LEU A 786 -27.12 30.79 9.97
N LYS A 787 -27.77 30.13 9.02
CA LYS A 787 -28.03 30.67 7.70
C LYS A 787 -29.40 31.33 7.56
N LYS A 788 -30.36 30.88 8.36
CA LYS A 788 -31.73 31.40 8.38
C LYS A 788 -31.77 32.94 8.44
N GLY A 789 -32.38 33.54 7.42
CA GLY A 789 -32.58 34.99 7.33
C GLY A 789 -31.32 35.82 7.05
N LYS A 790 -30.25 35.23 6.50
CA LYS A 790 -29.02 35.93 6.08
C LYS A 790 -28.79 35.90 4.57
N ASP A 791 -27.94 36.81 4.11
CA ASP A 791 -27.54 36.91 2.71
C ASP A 791 -26.73 35.69 2.24
N GLN A 792 -26.89 35.33 0.97
CA GLN A 792 -26.18 34.21 0.36
C GLN A 792 -24.75 34.62 0.00
N PRO A 793 -23.76 33.72 0.16
CA PRO A 793 -22.39 33.98 -0.23
C PRO A 793 -22.25 34.01 -1.77
N SER A 794 -21.39 34.89 -2.29
CA SER A 794 -21.10 34.94 -3.73
C SER A 794 -19.80 34.17 -4.06
N PRO A 795 -19.79 33.31 -5.11
CA PRO A 795 -18.59 32.59 -5.55
C PRO A 795 -17.47 33.53 -6.01
N GLU A 796 -17.83 34.64 -6.66
CA GLU A 796 -16.88 35.59 -7.25
C GLU A 796 -16.04 36.31 -6.19
N GLU A 797 -16.65 36.74 -5.08
CA GLU A 797 -15.94 37.37 -3.96
C GLU A 797 -14.98 36.39 -3.27
N ALA A 798 -15.40 35.13 -3.10
CA ALA A 798 -14.54 34.08 -2.53
C ALA A 798 -13.31 33.81 -3.42
N MET A 799 -13.47 33.83 -4.74
CA MET A 799 -12.35 33.69 -5.69
C MET A 799 -11.45 34.94 -5.75
N ALA A 800 -12.00 36.13 -5.51
CA ALA A 800 -11.22 37.36 -5.44
C ALA A 800 -10.25 37.37 -4.23
N ILE A 801 -10.71 36.89 -3.08
CA ILE A 801 -9.89 36.74 -1.86
C ILE A 801 -8.70 35.81 -2.12
N GLN A 802 -8.90 34.74 -2.89
CA GLN A 802 -7.85 33.82 -3.29
C GLN A 802 -6.74 34.55 -4.10
N LYS A 803 -7.11 35.36 -5.10
CA LYS A 803 -6.14 36.13 -5.92
C LYS A 803 -5.34 37.15 -5.11
N GLU A 804 -5.89 37.68 -4.02
CA GLU A 804 -5.22 38.66 -3.16
C GLU A 804 -4.24 37.98 -2.18
N SER A 805 -4.58 36.79 -1.68
CA SER A 805 -3.75 36.03 -0.74
C SER A 805 -2.52 35.40 -1.41
N VAL A 806 -2.64 35.04 -2.69
CA VAL A 806 -1.59 34.49 -3.52
C VAL A 806 -1.19 35.56 -4.52
N GLY A 807 -0.39 36.55 -4.09
CA GLY A 807 0.24 37.48 -5.04
C GLY A 807 0.86 36.70 -6.20
N GLU A 808 0.75 37.22 -7.44
CA GLU A 808 1.13 36.55 -8.69
C GLU A 808 2.50 35.84 -8.60
N HIS A 809 2.49 34.59 -8.17
CA HIS A 809 3.68 33.77 -8.07
C HIS A 809 3.41 32.50 -8.88
N ILE A 810 3.92 32.50 -10.13
CA ILE A 810 4.84 31.57 -10.84
C ILE A 810 4.98 30.11 -10.31
N SER A 811 4.09 29.64 -9.45
CA SER A 811 4.02 28.29 -8.89
C SER A 811 3.86 27.24 -9.99
N THR A 812 3.26 27.63 -11.12
CA THR A 812 3.06 26.75 -12.27
C THR A 812 4.34 26.45 -13.06
N LYS A 813 5.44 27.18 -12.88
CA LYS A 813 6.68 26.96 -13.66
C LYS A 813 7.61 25.91 -13.04
N TYR A 814 7.57 25.69 -11.73
CA TYR A 814 8.47 24.79 -11.02
C TYR A 814 7.73 23.61 -10.40
N ASN A 815 8.41 22.46 -10.29
CA ASN A 815 7.84 21.29 -9.64
C ASN A 815 7.60 21.58 -8.13
N PRO A 816 6.40 21.32 -7.59
CA PRO A 816 6.07 21.62 -6.20
C PRO A 816 6.87 20.78 -5.19
N ILE A 817 7.35 19.59 -5.57
CA ILE A 817 8.05 18.67 -4.67
C ILE A 817 9.45 19.23 -4.30
N PRO A 818 10.35 19.55 -5.25
CA PRO A 818 11.61 20.22 -4.95
C PRO A 818 11.41 21.57 -4.23
N HIS A 819 10.43 22.37 -4.65
CA HIS A 819 10.15 23.65 -4.01
C HIS A 819 9.78 23.47 -2.52
N SER A 820 8.89 22.53 -2.20
CA SER A 820 8.52 22.24 -0.82
C SER A 820 9.69 21.67 0.00
N PHE A 821 10.60 20.95 -0.62
CA PHE A 821 11.78 20.39 0.05
C PHE A 821 12.79 21.50 0.37
N LEU A 822 13.13 22.33 -0.62
CA LEU A 822 14.04 23.48 -0.46
C LEU A 822 13.50 24.48 0.56
N SER A 823 12.20 24.78 0.53
CA SER A 823 11.57 25.71 1.49
C SER A 823 11.71 25.29 2.96
N LYS A 824 12.05 24.02 3.21
CA LYS A 824 12.27 23.48 4.57
C LYS A 824 13.75 23.38 4.94
N MET A 825 14.65 23.65 4.01
CA MET A 825 16.08 23.63 4.29
C MET A 825 16.51 24.85 5.12
N PRO A 826 17.50 24.68 6.01
CA PRO A 826 18.00 25.78 6.82
C PRO A 826 18.67 26.82 5.91
N GLY A 827 18.33 28.10 6.11
CA GLY A 827 18.87 29.22 5.31
C GLY A 827 18.10 29.53 4.03
N ILE A 828 17.04 28.78 3.71
CA ILE A 828 16.19 29.02 2.55
C ILE A 828 14.90 29.75 2.99
N ASP A 829 14.64 30.90 2.36
CA ASP A 829 13.50 31.80 2.56
C ASP A 829 12.69 31.93 1.27
N SER A 830 11.42 32.34 1.36
CA SER A 830 10.51 32.50 0.20
C SER A 830 11.04 33.40 -0.93
N ARG A 831 12.07 34.23 -0.66
CA ARG A 831 12.71 35.11 -1.64
C ARG A 831 13.88 34.43 -2.37
N ASN A 832 14.65 33.59 -1.69
CA ASN A 832 15.88 33.02 -2.23
C ASN A 832 15.67 31.63 -2.87
N VAL A 833 14.55 30.95 -2.58
CA VAL A 833 14.21 29.64 -3.18
C VAL A 833 14.24 29.71 -4.70
N TYR A 834 13.69 30.78 -5.27
CA TYR A 834 13.60 30.95 -6.72
C TYR A 834 14.97 31.18 -7.36
N SER A 835 15.90 31.85 -6.69
CA SER A 835 17.29 32.00 -7.17
C SER A 835 17.97 30.64 -7.30
N ILE A 836 17.78 29.74 -6.32
CA ILE A 836 18.30 28.36 -6.38
C ILE A 836 17.60 27.56 -7.49
N LEU A 837 16.27 27.62 -7.57
CA LEU A 837 15.49 26.90 -8.58
C LEU A 837 15.77 27.37 -10.01
N ASN A 838 16.16 28.62 -10.19
CA ASN A 838 16.58 29.16 -11.49
C ASN A 838 18.00 28.73 -11.87
N ARG A 839 18.86 28.47 -10.87
CA ARG A 839 20.28 28.24 -11.07
C ARG A 839 20.65 26.76 -11.18
N CYS A 840 19.98 25.90 -10.43
CA CYS A 840 20.26 24.46 -10.37
C CYS A 840 19.20 23.66 -11.10
N GLU A 841 19.60 22.72 -11.95
CA GLU A 841 18.67 21.82 -12.65
C GLU A 841 18.23 20.66 -11.74
N SER A 842 19.04 20.28 -10.75
CA SER A 842 18.75 19.18 -9.83
C SER A 842 19.22 19.43 -8.39
N LEU A 843 18.60 18.74 -7.44
CA LEU A 843 19.06 18.74 -6.03
C LEU A 843 20.46 18.11 -5.88
N HIS A 844 20.85 17.22 -6.79
CA HIS A 844 22.18 16.63 -6.79
C HIS A 844 23.25 17.68 -7.13
N GLU A 845 22.96 18.55 -8.10
CA GLU A 845 23.84 19.67 -8.44
C GLU A 845 23.99 20.64 -7.25
N LEU A 846 22.88 20.96 -6.57
CA LEU A 846 22.91 21.79 -5.35
C LEU A 846 23.82 21.22 -4.26
N ALA A 847 23.84 19.89 -4.09
CA ALA A 847 24.70 19.24 -3.09
C ALA A 847 26.19 19.31 -3.44
N ASN A 848 26.54 19.47 -4.72
CA ASN A 848 27.93 19.55 -5.19
C ASN A 848 28.45 21.00 -5.30
N LEU A 849 27.60 22.01 -5.10
CA LEU A 849 28.02 23.42 -5.16
C LEU A 849 28.95 23.78 -4.01
N THR A 850 29.96 24.60 -4.31
CA THR A 850 30.86 25.12 -3.28
C THR A 850 30.16 26.21 -2.46
N GLU A 851 30.64 26.44 -1.24
CA GLU A 851 30.12 27.51 -0.38
C GLU A 851 30.10 28.86 -1.10
N LYS A 852 31.13 29.18 -1.89
CA LYS A 852 31.22 30.42 -2.67
C LYS A 852 30.16 30.55 -3.76
N ASP A 853 29.86 29.45 -4.45
CA ASP A 853 28.82 29.44 -5.50
C ASP A 853 27.42 29.62 -4.88
N LEU A 854 27.23 29.10 -3.65
CA LEU A 854 26.02 29.34 -2.87
C LEU A 854 25.92 30.79 -2.39
N GLU A 855 27.04 31.42 -2.00
CA GLU A 855 27.07 32.85 -1.66
C GLU A 855 26.65 33.73 -2.84
N GLU A 856 27.14 33.41 -4.05
CA GLU A 856 26.76 34.11 -5.28
C GLU A 856 25.28 33.92 -5.62
N THR A 857 24.77 32.69 -5.48
CA THR A 857 23.38 32.36 -5.84
C THR A 857 22.35 32.89 -4.84
N LEU A 858 22.71 32.95 -3.55
CA LEU A 858 21.82 33.39 -2.47
C LEU A 858 21.98 34.87 -2.11
N GLU A 859 22.99 35.55 -2.65
CA GLU A 859 23.34 36.95 -2.38
C GLU A 859 23.57 37.24 -0.88
N ASN A 860 23.77 36.20 -0.05
CA ASN A 860 23.94 36.32 1.38
C ASN A 860 24.84 35.20 1.94
N SER A 861 25.98 35.64 2.49
CA SER A 861 27.02 34.77 3.04
C SER A 861 26.55 33.94 4.24
N HIS A 862 25.72 34.50 5.13
CA HIS A 862 25.24 33.77 6.30
C HIS A 862 24.28 32.64 5.91
N THR A 863 23.35 32.89 4.98
CA THR A 863 22.40 31.86 4.53
C THR A 863 23.09 30.76 3.74
N ALA A 864 24.09 31.11 2.92
CA ALA A 864 24.90 30.15 2.20
C ALA A 864 25.70 29.25 3.14
N ALA A 865 26.34 29.81 4.17
CA ALA A 865 27.08 29.04 5.17
C ALA A 865 26.16 28.08 5.95
N VAL A 866 24.96 28.53 6.33
CA VAL A 866 23.96 27.71 7.02
C VAL A 866 23.46 26.57 6.13
N LEU A 867 23.18 26.84 4.85
CA LEU A 867 22.74 25.83 3.89
C LEU A 867 23.86 24.82 3.61
N TYR A 868 25.09 25.30 3.38
CA TYR A 868 26.26 24.46 3.12
C TYR A 868 26.57 23.56 4.32
N ALA A 869 26.52 24.10 5.54
CA ALA A 869 26.66 23.33 6.77
C ALA A 869 25.54 22.30 6.94
N GLY A 870 24.29 22.63 6.58
CA GLY A 870 23.17 21.70 6.60
C GLY A 870 23.35 20.53 5.64
N LEU A 871 23.88 20.77 4.45
CA LEU A 871 24.10 19.76 3.41
C LEU A 871 25.32 18.85 3.71
N HIS A 872 26.41 19.44 4.20
CA HIS A 872 27.70 18.75 4.35
C HIS A 872 28.03 18.34 5.79
N SER A 873 27.12 18.59 6.75
CA SER A 873 27.33 18.10 8.11
C SER A 873 27.30 16.57 8.14
N GLU A 874 28.35 15.96 8.69
CA GLU A 874 28.33 14.53 8.99
C GLU A 874 27.21 14.27 10.01
N THR A 875 26.30 13.36 9.67
CA THR A 875 25.35 12.83 10.65
C THR A 875 26.17 12.17 11.75
N LEU A 876 26.23 12.80 12.93
CA LEU A 876 26.90 12.25 14.10
C LEU A 876 26.22 10.94 14.49
N THR A 877 26.71 9.81 13.96
CA THR A 877 26.44 8.51 14.56
C THR A 877 27.11 8.47 15.93
N SER A 878 26.44 7.87 16.91
CA SER A 878 26.71 8.02 18.34
C SER A 878 28.16 7.71 18.78
N ASP A 879 28.94 7.00 17.99
CA ASP A 879 30.35 6.73 18.27
C ASP A 879 31.20 8.00 18.33
N ALA A 880 30.83 9.04 17.57
CA ALA A 880 31.48 10.34 17.60
C ALA A 880 31.03 11.25 18.77
N GLN A 881 29.86 11.02 19.37
CA GLN A 881 29.35 11.80 20.51
C GLN A 881 30.08 11.46 21.82
N ALA A 882 30.46 10.20 22.01
CA ALA A 882 31.29 9.80 23.15
C ALA A 882 32.67 10.50 23.12
N ALA A 883 33.30 10.56 21.95
CA ALA A 883 34.60 11.20 21.74
C ALA A 883 34.53 12.74 21.83
N THR A 884 33.48 13.38 21.29
CA THR A 884 33.33 14.85 21.32
C THR A 884 32.93 15.41 22.67
N SER A 885 32.29 14.62 23.57
CA SER A 885 32.02 15.05 24.95
C SER A 885 33.30 15.40 25.74
N SER A 886 34.43 14.77 25.40
CA SER A 886 35.74 15.06 25.98
C SER A 886 36.36 16.36 25.47
N LYS A 887 36.16 16.69 24.18
CA LYS A 887 36.61 17.94 23.55
C LYS A 887 35.74 19.14 23.95
N LEU A 888 34.43 18.97 24.15
CA LEU A 888 33.54 20.05 24.60
C LEU A 888 33.83 20.53 26.03
N LYS A 889 34.44 19.69 26.89
CA LYS A 889 34.93 20.11 28.22
C LYS A 889 36.15 21.04 28.13
N SER A 890 37.02 20.89 27.12
CA SER A 890 38.16 21.81 26.94
C SER A 890 37.73 23.15 26.31
N VAL A 891 36.73 23.15 25.42
CA VAL A 891 36.19 24.38 24.81
C VAL A 891 35.38 25.22 25.81
N LYS A 892 34.60 24.58 26.72
CA LYS A 892 33.93 25.31 27.82
C LYS A 892 34.92 25.94 28.82
N ALA A 893 36.08 25.33 29.03
CA ALA A 893 37.14 25.88 29.89
C ALA A 893 37.89 27.06 29.24
N LEU A 894 37.95 27.11 27.90
CA LEU A 894 38.52 28.24 27.16
C LEU A 894 37.55 29.43 27.11
N MET A 895 36.24 29.17 26.94
CA MET A 895 35.20 30.20 26.84
C MET A 895 34.86 30.88 28.16
N SER A 896 35.24 30.32 29.32
CA SER A 896 35.00 30.93 30.64
C SER A 896 36.03 31.99 31.06
N LYS A 897 37.02 32.32 30.21
CA LYS A 897 38.08 33.30 30.52
C LYS A 897 37.94 34.68 29.86
N GLN A 898 36.88 34.97 29.10
CA GLN A 898 36.65 36.31 28.58
C GLN A 898 35.53 37.04 29.34
N LYS A 899 35.91 38.15 29.96
CA LYS A 899 35.08 39.07 30.78
C LYS A 899 33.84 39.54 29.99
N LYS A 900 32.65 39.36 30.58
CA LYS A 900 31.39 39.97 30.11
C LYS A 900 31.28 41.43 30.60
N PRO A 901 30.84 42.39 29.77
CA PRO A 901 30.44 43.70 30.24
C PRO A 901 29.04 43.68 30.87
N PHE A 902 28.88 44.52 31.90
CA PHE A 902 27.65 44.77 32.64
C PHE A 902 26.64 45.56 31.79
N PHE A 903 25.38 45.12 31.74
CA PHE A 903 24.21 46.02 31.62
C PHE A 903 23.09 45.52 32.52
N ARG A 904 22.59 46.42 33.38
CA ARG A 904 21.67 46.15 34.49
C ARG A 904 20.34 46.85 34.18
N VAL A 905 19.28 46.10 33.92
CA VAL A 905 17.92 46.65 33.81
C VAL A 905 17.15 46.36 35.11
N ARG A 906 16.73 47.43 35.78
CA ARG A 906 15.92 47.46 37.00
C ARG A 906 14.47 47.12 36.64
N VAL A 907 13.89 46.11 37.28
CA VAL A 907 12.42 45.92 37.32
C VAL A 907 11.96 46.15 38.76
N LEU A 908 11.16 47.19 38.94
CA LEU A 908 10.50 47.57 40.20
C LEU A 908 9.40 46.55 40.53
N LYS A 909 9.51 45.88 41.68
CA LYS A 909 8.44 45.10 42.29
C LYS A 909 7.64 45.99 43.24
N ASN A 910 6.40 46.32 42.90
CA ASN A 910 5.42 46.78 43.88
C ASN A 910 4.64 45.58 44.42
N ARG A 911 4.66 45.44 45.74
CA ARG A 911 3.88 44.51 46.56
C ARG A 911 2.43 44.97 46.59
N LEU A 912 1.49 44.05 46.37
CA LEU A 912 0.16 44.09 47.00
C LEU A 912 -0.18 42.67 47.44
N SER A 913 -0.25 42.50 48.75
CA SER A 913 -0.62 41.29 49.47
C SER A 913 -2.14 41.25 49.68
N PHE A 914 -2.80 40.16 49.30
CA PHE A 914 -4.10 39.80 49.86
C PHE A 914 -4.15 38.28 50.10
N THR A 915 -4.44 37.94 51.36
CA THR A 915 -4.62 36.59 51.91
C THR A 915 -5.98 36.02 51.49
N PRO A 916 -6.10 34.70 51.17
CA PRO A 916 -7.40 34.06 51.03
C PRO A 916 -7.87 33.52 52.39
N ASN A 917 -8.97 34.08 52.90
CA ASN A 917 -9.71 33.53 54.03
C ASN A 917 -10.54 32.33 53.56
N HIS A 918 -10.48 31.26 54.35
CA HIS A 918 -11.34 30.09 54.30
C HIS A 918 -12.81 30.43 54.64
N ASN A 919 -13.72 29.63 54.08
CA ASN A 919 -15.15 29.46 54.37
C ASN A 919 -16.14 30.29 53.55
N LEU A 920 -16.92 29.63 52.68
CA LEU A 920 -18.33 29.31 52.96
C LEU A 920 -18.97 28.47 51.85
N ARG A 921 -19.87 27.58 52.29
CA ARG A 921 -20.79 26.73 51.53
C ARG A 921 -21.79 27.57 50.71
N HIS A 922 -22.05 27.18 49.47
CA HIS A 922 -23.29 26.54 49.02
C HIS A 922 -23.22 26.18 47.54
#